data_AF-U4L824-F1
#
_entry.id   AF-U4L824-F1
#
_cell.length_a   1.000
_cell.length_b   1.000
_cell.length_c   1.000
_cell.angle_alpha   90.00
_cell.angle_beta   90.00
_cell.angle_gamma   90.00
#
_symmetry.space_group_name_H-M   'P 1'
#
loop_
_entity.id
_entity.type
_entity.pdbx_description
1 polymer ?
#
loop_
_entity_poly.entity_id
_entity_poly.type
_entity_poly.pdbx_seq_one_letter_code
_entity_poly.pdbx_strand_id
1 'polypeptide(L)'
;MEAKSQYHHFIPRFVLRDFAADPKGENQVPATAAPSTANPGTANPGTANPGTANLKPKRKNRKKKKKKKKPQSNSSNAVQDDDDDDDEEVDLVTQKMDGVGIGSLGSSGLSEESNKATVKGAKGKQTPKPTEKENTPTSTSQQAKPKPKNRRRYDPESDDPKNPLIKYYNLETLAIEERRVARAYGIQDMYRDVSAADANHIENTLATLEQSAAQVIRFIKEYQKNRPTSTVTLTRIQLMQLRKFLFVMKYRNGKFWRKYSRTMEEYDTVVDKERMATYMREKKLTKPIEVWLRTLKVILDTKVDAAGSWRGTVMQEAFEDDAIWYILHMRESYLAFCEPANAEDEFIITENGFGIHEGPTRYRIDEATGTQNDSWYTEYHKLAPLSPKLLLILRSNFLRKENKEALRKNRMRPEVSNAKSLFEDLPVEPATPSYGMALAHQFIEKDEHTFAFKIHKVSREYLDLFNGVLLQEAKESITWRTDSAMQRTLDVFLQNSKLPFNSTNMFVESKRDAKFRLSILLNPEDPLTELLEAEASMESNSTKDMQRYFKLGGTPAKFMGDVTTANMIQDERSASFDRTPKGPQHLGTRNAKNRLEMMRFSRLPPRVIYFHVKLWRSNAEINAFGRTPDVGNMDGPEGLIADLAHIIPAAYHSRLMLEASMKAFFRKVNLLRHGTPEAIMGNEILGFSQWGGICSSCFLENTPLYTKLGEQIMSSKRSKKLEDSIPQMFETDWKNRKGIKKAGLIEEKWAKTEEDKKLLKELLWTVLWPCAEDLPLHAGGGVDEPECVIC
;
A
#
# COMPACT_ATOMS: atom_id res chain seq x y z
N MET A 1 2.51 -39.95 -3.98
CA MET A 1 1.47 -39.16 -4.68
C MET A 1 1.92 -37.72 -4.67
N GLU A 2 2.18 -37.12 -5.83
CA GLU A 2 2.45 -35.68 -5.88
C GLU A 2 1.20 -34.93 -5.40
N ALA A 3 1.37 -34.14 -4.34
CA ALA A 3 0.34 -33.23 -3.88
C ALA A 3 0.05 -32.21 -5.00
N LYS A 4 -1.22 -32.10 -5.40
CA LYS A 4 -1.64 -31.16 -6.44
C LYS A 4 -1.39 -29.74 -5.98
N SER A 5 -0.85 -28.92 -6.87
CA SER A 5 -0.67 -27.50 -6.63
C SER A 5 -2.02 -26.79 -6.45
N GLN A 6 -2.12 -25.86 -5.49
CA GLN A 6 -3.36 -25.16 -5.13
C GLN A 6 -3.15 -23.66 -5.01
N TYR A 7 -4.16 -22.87 -5.42
CA TYR A 7 -4.18 -21.41 -5.20
C TYR A 7 -4.81 -21.08 -3.84
N HIS A 8 -4.05 -20.39 -2.99
CA HIS A 8 -4.41 -19.99 -1.64
C HIS A 8 -4.77 -18.52 -1.59
N HIS A 9 -5.95 -18.21 -1.05
CA HIS A 9 -6.54 -16.88 -1.20
C HIS A 9 -6.35 -16.05 0.06
N PHE A 10 -5.82 -14.84 -0.07
CA PHE A 10 -5.77 -13.90 1.05
C PHE A 10 -7.17 -13.50 1.53
N ILE A 11 -8.10 -13.39 0.57
CA ILE A 11 -9.51 -13.11 0.80
C ILE A 11 -10.29 -14.41 0.56
N PRO A 12 -11.04 -14.92 1.56
CA PRO A 12 -11.79 -16.17 1.39
C PRO A 12 -12.79 -16.10 0.25
N ARG A 13 -12.84 -17.17 -0.55
CA ARG A 13 -13.73 -17.26 -1.72
C ARG A 13 -15.20 -17.02 -1.38
N PHE A 14 -15.65 -17.42 -0.20
CA PHE A 14 -17.04 -17.23 0.21
C PHE A 14 -17.41 -15.75 0.41
N VAL A 15 -16.43 -14.88 0.72
CA VAL A 15 -16.60 -13.42 0.80
C VAL A 15 -16.62 -12.83 -0.60
N LEU A 16 -15.64 -13.19 -1.45
CA LEU A 16 -15.55 -12.67 -2.83
C LEU A 16 -16.79 -12.97 -3.68
N ARG A 17 -17.46 -14.10 -3.44
CA ARG A 17 -18.72 -14.43 -4.13
C ARG A 17 -19.83 -13.38 -3.95
N ASP A 18 -19.82 -12.64 -2.84
CA ASP A 18 -20.81 -11.58 -2.61
C ASP A 18 -20.52 -10.29 -3.39
N PHE A 19 -19.32 -10.16 -3.94
CA PHE A 19 -18.90 -9.05 -4.80
C PHE A 19 -19.04 -9.36 -6.29
N ALA A 20 -19.44 -10.58 -6.65
CA ALA A 20 -19.78 -10.91 -8.03
C ALA A 20 -21.01 -10.10 -8.49
N ALA A 21 -20.99 -9.65 -9.74
CA ALA A 21 -22.15 -9.01 -10.35
C ALA A 21 -23.35 -9.98 -10.38
N ASP A 22 -24.56 -9.47 -10.13
CA ASP A 22 -25.76 -10.29 -10.27
C ASP A 22 -25.94 -10.66 -11.76
N PRO A 23 -25.97 -11.95 -12.14
CA PRO A 23 -26.07 -12.37 -13.55
C PRO A 23 -27.42 -12.02 -14.21
N LYS A 24 -28.27 -11.22 -13.56
CA LYS A 24 -29.65 -10.90 -13.99
C LYS A 24 -29.96 -9.40 -14.08
N GLY A 25 -28.97 -8.51 -13.89
CA GLY A 25 -29.22 -7.07 -13.73
C GLY A 25 -29.03 -6.18 -14.97
N GLU A 26 -28.12 -6.51 -15.90
CA GLU A 26 -27.59 -5.49 -16.84
C GLU A 26 -28.02 -5.59 -18.31
N ASN A 27 -28.92 -6.51 -18.69
CA ASN A 27 -29.40 -6.59 -20.07
C ASN A 27 -30.91 -6.30 -20.19
N GLN A 28 -31.30 -5.03 -20.05
CA GLN A 28 -32.42 -4.44 -20.78
C GLN A 28 -32.12 -2.98 -21.13
N VAL A 29 -31.22 -2.79 -22.11
CA VAL A 29 -31.27 -1.61 -22.98
C VAL A 29 -32.15 -2.00 -24.18
N PRO A 30 -33.20 -1.22 -24.53
CA PRO A 30 -34.06 -1.57 -25.66
C PRO A 30 -33.25 -1.45 -26.94
N ALA A 31 -33.13 -2.55 -27.68
CA ALA A 31 -32.55 -2.55 -29.01
C ALA A 31 -33.33 -1.59 -29.92
N THR A 32 -32.63 -0.56 -30.39
CA THR A 32 -33.03 0.30 -31.50
C THR A 32 -33.21 -0.56 -32.75
N ALA A 33 -34.44 -0.64 -33.23
CA ALA A 33 -34.77 -1.33 -34.47
C ALA A 33 -34.29 -0.49 -35.68
N ALA A 34 -33.45 -1.09 -36.52
CA ALA A 34 -33.15 -0.60 -37.86
C ALA A 34 -34.32 -0.87 -38.82
N PRO A 35 -34.51 -0.05 -39.88
CA PRO A 35 -35.78 0.10 -40.57
C PRO A 35 -36.01 -0.97 -41.64
N SER A 36 -37.23 -1.50 -41.69
CA SER A 36 -37.72 -2.28 -42.83
C SER A 36 -38.44 -1.39 -43.83
N THR A 37 -38.08 -1.57 -45.09
CA THR A 37 -38.66 -0.98 -46.28
C THR A 37 -39.99 -1.66 -46.62
N ALA A 38 -41.07 -0.90 -46.76
CA ALA A 38 -42.08 -0.99 -47.84
C ALA A 38 -43.40 -0.28 -47.50
N ASN A 39 -43.59 0.89 -48.13
CA ASN A 39 -44.77 1.43 -48.82
C ASN A 39 -46.20 1.51 -48.22
N PRO A 40 -47.01 2.49 -48.70
CA PRO A 40 -47.98 3.22 -47.90
C PRO A 40 -49.44 2.85 -48.21
N GLY A 41 -50.34 3.07 -47.25
CA GLY A 41 -51.78 2.96 -47.49
C GLY A 41 -52.65 3.40 -46.33
N THR A 42 -53.18 4.61 -46.44
CA THR A 42 -54.53 5.07 -46.04
C THR A 42 -54.96 5.18 -44.55
N ALA A 43 -55.26 6.44 -44.18
CA ALA A 43 -56.43 6.95 -43.44
C ALA A 43 -56.65 6.64 -41.93
N ASN A 44 -56.29 7.62 -41.08
CA ASN A 44 -57.12 8.46 -40.16
C ASN A 44 -58.38 7.87 -39.42
N PRO A 45 -58.86 8.49 -38.31
CA PRO A 45 -58.36 8.50 -36.92
C PRO A 45 -59.44 8.09 -35.88
N GLY A 46 -59.09 7.82 -34.61
CA GLY A 46 -60.12 7.75 -33.55
C GLY A 46 -59.75 7.23 -32.15
N THR A 47 -59.63 8.17 -31.20
CA THR A 47 -60.19 8.16 -29.83
C THR A 47 -59.79 7.13 -28.76
N ALA A 48 -59.10 7.66 -27.72
CA ALA A 48 -59.47 7.68 -26.29
C ALA A 48 -59.73 6.39 -25.47
N ASN A 49 -58.75 6.06 -24.60
CA ASN A 49 -58.81 5.97 -23.12
C ASN A 49 -59.80 4.98 -22.40
N PRO A 50 -59.70 4.77 -21.07
CA PRO A 50 -58.83 3.81 -20.37
C PRO A 50 -59.62 2.72 -19.58
N GLY A 51 -58.94 1.64 -19.16
CA GLY A 51 -59.57 0.57 -18.38
C GLY A 51 -58.64 -0.06 -17.34
N THR A 52 -58.84 0.33 -16.08
CA THR A 52 -58.27 -0.24 -14.86
C THR A 52 -58.82 -1.65 -14.56
N ALA A 53 -57.97 -2.58 -14.11
CA ALA A 53 -58.43 -3.77 -13.41
C ALA A 53 -57.40 -4.32 -12.41
N ASN A 54 -57.79 -4.24 -11.13
CA ASN A 54 -57.23 -4.89 -9.96
C ASN A 54 -57.13 -6.41 -10.08
N LEU A 55 -56.06 -7.01 -9.57
CA LEU A 55 -56.06 -8.40 -9.09
C LEU A 55 -55.45 -8.50 -7.68
N LYS A 56 -56.30 -8.89 -6.73
CA LYS A 56 -55.96 -9.31 -5.35
C LYS A 56 -55.34 -10.73 -5.33
N PRO A 57 -54.52 -11.07 -4.32
CA PRO A 57 -53.76 -12.31 -4.26
C PRO A 57 -54.48 -13.46 -3.54
N LYS A 58 -54.18 -14.69 -3.97
CA LYS A 58 -54.67 -15.96 -3.39
C LYS A 58 -53.94 -16.33 -2.10
N ARG A 59 -54.73 -16.50 -1.02
CA ARG A 59 -54.38 -17.17 0.25
C ARG A 59 -54.19 -18.68 0.05
N LYS A 60 -53.20 -19.30 0.71
CA LYS A 60 -53.23 -20.72 1.10
C LYS A 60 -52.71 -20.96 2.52
N ASN A 61 -53.68 -21.29 3.37
CA ASN A 61 -53.76 -22.17 4.55
C ASN A 61 -52.52 -22.56 5.41
N ARG A 62 -52.69 -22.21 6.70
CA ARG A 62 -52.08 -22.75 7.92
C ARG A 62 -52.33 -24.26 8.10
N LYS A 63 -51.36 -24.96 8.68
CA LYS A 63 -51.59 -26.13 9.56
C LYS A 63 -51.11 -25.81 10.98
N LYS A 64 -52.03 -25.88 11.95
CA LYS A 64 -51.80 -25.78 13.40
C LYS A 64 -51.44 -27.16 13.96
N LYS A 65 -50.53 -27.22 14.94
CA LYS A 65 -50.47 -28.31 15.93
C LYS A 65 -50.41 -27.69 17.33
N LYS A 66 -51.42 -28.01 18.15
CA LYS A 66 -51.59 -27.63 19.57
C LYS A 66 -50.85 -28.64 20.46
N LYS A 67 -50.30 -28.19 21.59
CA LYS A 67 -50.25 -28.96 22.84
C LYS A 67 -50.47 -28.03 24.06
N LYS A 68 -51.45 -28.40 24.89
CA LYS A 68 -51.85 -27.92 26.24
C LYS A 68 -50.75 -28.25 27.28
N LYS A 69 -50.65 -27.81 28.55
CA LYS A 69 -51.35 -27.00 29.59
C LYS A 69 -50.28 -26.90 30.75
N LYS A 70 -49.94 -25.76 31.39
CA LYS A 70 -50.54 -25.06 32.58
C LYS A 70 -50.15 -25.69 33.98
N PRO A 71 -50.31 -25.01 35.15
CA PRO A 71 -49.38 -24.06 35.83
C PRO A 71 -49.23 -24.27 37.37
N GLN A 72 -48.43 -23.44 38.09
CA GLN A 72 -48.51 -23.05 39.54
C GLN A 72 -47.17 -22.38 39.95
N SER A 73 -46.97 -21.47 40.93
CA SER A 73 -47.77 -20.50 41.70
C SER A 73 -46.82 -19.79 42.71
N ASN A 74 -46.91 -18.45 42.80
CA ASN A 74 -46.87 -17.56 43.98
C ASN A 74 -45.91 -17.75 45.18
N SER A 75 -45.26 -16.64 45.59
CA SER A 75 -45.30 -15.94 46.92
C SER A 75 -44.07 -15.03 47.06
N SER A 76 -44.16 -13.69 47.05
CA SER A 76 -44.42 -12.78 48.19
C SER A 76 -43.53 -12.99 49.41
N ASN A 77 -42.67 -12.00 49.72
CA ASN A 77 -42.67 -11.29 51.01
C ASN A 77 -41.78 -10.05 50.96
N ALA A 78 -42.31 -8.98 51.55
CA ALA A 78 -41.66 -7.71 51.87
C ALA A 78 -41.52 -7.64 53.40
N VAL A 79 -40.41 -7.14 53.91
CA VAL A 79 -40.23 -6.61 55.27
C VAL A 79 -39.19 -5.47 55.21
N GLN A 80 -39.65 -4.31 55.67
CA GLN A 80 -38.97 -3.10 56.22
C GLN A 80 -37.98 -3.43 57.34
N ASP A 81 -37.09 -2.62 57.91
CA ASP A 81 -36.56 -1.26 57.81
C ASP A 81 -35.23 -1.35 58.61
N ASP A 82 -34.31 -0.41 58.41
CA ASP A 82 -33.55 0.30 59.46
C ASP A 82 -32.18 0.78 58.94
N ASP A 83 -31.96 2.06 59.26
CA ASP A 83 -30.81 2.90 59.01
C ASP A 83 -29.52 2.36 59.64
N ASP A 84 -28.37 2.62 59.01
CA ASP A 84 -27.28 3.34 59.66
C ASP A 84 -26.17 3.64 58.63
N ASP A 85 -25.67 4.87 58.73
CA ASP A 85 -24.52 5.44 58.04
C ASP A 85 -23.26 4.60 58.29
N ASP A 86 -22.44 4.41 57.25
CA ASP A 86 -20.98 4.48 57.39
C ASP A 86 -20.34 4.65 56.01
N ASP A 87 -19.63 5.77 55.87
CA ASP A 87 -18.72 6.12 54.80
C ASP A 87 -17.56 5.10 54.76
N GLU A 88 -17.51 4.23 53.75
CA GLU A 88 -16.25 3.61 53.33
C GLU A 88 -16.10 3.61 51.81
N GLU A 89 -15.10 4.38 51.40
CA GLU A 89 -14.47 4.46 50.09
C GLU A 89 -13.88 3.08 49.72
N VAL A 90 -14.56 2.32 48.86
CA VAL A 90 -14.06 1.01 48.41
C VAL A 90 -13.35 1.13 47.07
N ASP A 91 -12.02 1.09 47.16
CA ASP A 91 -11.04 0.90 46.09
C ASP A 91 -11.44 -0.24 45.14
N LEU A 92 -11.77 0.12 43.90
CA LEU A 92 -11.85 -0.84 42.80
C LEU A 92 -10.43 -1.25 42.42
N VAL A 93 -10.06 -2.47 42.84
CA VAL A 93 -8.89 -3.23 42.39
C VAL A 93 -8.95 -3.42 40.87
N THR A 94 -8.48 -2.42 40.12
CA THR A 94 -7.92 -2.62 38.79
C THR A 94 -6.62 -3.39 38.95
N GLN A 95 -6.61 -4.66 38.59
CA GLN A 95 -5.36 -5.37 38.30
C GLN A 95 -4.59 -4.56 37.24
N LYS A 96 -3.53 -3.89 37.71
CA LYS A 96 -2.50 -3.27 36.89
C LYS A 96 -1.89 -4.34 35.97
N MET A 97 -2.30 -4.33 34.71
CA MET A 97 -1.39 -4.64 33.62
C MET A 97 -1.10 -3.31 32.95
N ASP A 98 0.01 -2.70 33.37
CA ASP A 98 0.58 -1.56 32.66
C ASP A 98 0.77 -1.95 31.20
N GLY A 99 0.24 -1.12 30.31
CA GLY A 99 0.18 -1.41 28.87
C GLY A 99 1.57 -1.66 28.31
N VAL A 100 1.83 -2.93 27.95
CA VAL A 100 3.00 -3.39 27.22
C VAL A 100 2.97 -2.75 25.83
N GLY A 101 3.72 -1.68 25.67
CA GLY A 101 4.17 -1.22 24.36
C GLY A 101 5.18 -2.23 23.84
N ILE A 102 4.95 -2.75 22.64
CA ILE A 102 5.96 -3.52 21.92
C ILE A 102 7.02 -2.51 21.45
N GLY A 103 8.18 -2.53 22.11
CA GLY A 103 9.34 -1.69 21.80
C GLY A 103 10.37 -1.68 22.93
N SER A 104 11.34 -2.60 22.83
CA SER A 104 12.64 -2.64 23.51
C SER A 104 12.68 -2.30 25.02
N LEU A 105 12.73 -3.33 25.88
CA LEU A 105 13.23 -3.20 27.24
C LEU A 105 14.69 -3.66 27.30
N GLY A 106 15.56 -2.69 27.58
CA GLY A 106 16.99 -2.86 27.74
C GLY A 106 17.37 -3.59 29.04
N SER A 107 18.55 -4.19 28.95
CA SER A 107 19.29 -4.87 30.00
C SER A 107 19.60 -3.96 31.20
N SER A 108 19.42 -4.49 32.41
CA SER A 108 20.16 -4.07 33.60
C SER A 108 20.57 -5.29 34.42
N GLY A 109 21.86 -5.38 34.74
CA GLY A 109 22.51 -6.54 35.35
C GLY A 109 22.49 -6.60 36.88
N LEU A 110 23.53 -7.26 37.40
CA LEU A 110 23.79 -7.76 38.78
C LEU A 110 23.27 -9.19 38.95
N SER A 111 24.02 -10.17 39.44
CA SER A 111 25.38 -10.22 40.00
C SER A 111 25.85 -11.67 40.00
N GLU A 112 27.17 -11.85 39.93
CA GLU A 112 27.85 -13.11 40.21
C GLU A 112 27.48 -13.63 41.61
N GLU A 113 27.14 -14.91 41.72
CA GLU A 113 27.67 -15.71 42.82
C GLU A 113 27.75 -17.19 42.44
N SER A 114 28.92 -17.71 42.71
CA SER A 114 29.40 -19.05 42.43
C SER A 114 28.76 -20.07 43.36
N ASN A 115 28.52 -21.30 42.88
CA ASN A 115 28.91 -22.47 43.64
C ASN A 115 29.03 -23.75 42.80
N LYS A 116 30.21 -24.36 42.96
CA LYS A 116 30.59 -25.72 42.56
C LYS A 116 29.69 -26.76 43.23
N ALA A 117 29.32 -27.82 42.51
CA ALA A 117 29.36 -29.19 43.04
C ALA A 117 29.29 -30.27 41.94
N THR A 118 30.46 -30.83 41.66
CA THR A 118 30.78 -32.27 41.68
C THR A 118 29.93 -33.31 40.94
N VAL A 119 30.63 -33.94 39.99
CA VAL A 119 30.42 -35.23 39.32
C VAL A 119 30.27 -36.43 40.28
N LYS A 120 29.37 -37.37 39.94
CA LYS A 120 29.41 -38.86 40.05
C LYS A 120 27.95 -39.35 39.96
N GLY A 121 27.55 -40.43 39.27
CA GLY A 121 28.19 -41.47 38.50
C GLY A 121 27.18 -42.63 38.31
N ALA A 122 27.47 -43.50 37.33
CA ALA A 122 27.11 -44.93 37.24
C ALA A 122 25.73 -45.40 36.69
N LYS A 123 25.83 -45.98 35.47
CA LYS A 123 25.56 -47.38 35.06
C LYS A 123 24.13 -47.97 35.02
N GLY A 124 23.85 -48.60 33.86
CA GLY A 124 23.04 -49.82 33.66
C GLY A 124 22.27 -49.80 32.33
N LYS A 125 22.74 -50.40 31.22
CA LYS A 125 22.45 -51.77 30.70
C LYS A 125 20.94 -52.13 30.75
N GLN A 126 20.23 -52.60 29.73
CA GLN A 126 20.57 -53.56 28.66
C GLN A 126 19.41 -53.62 27.63
N THR A 127 19.75 -53.86 26.36
CA THR A 127 18.88 -54.40 25.29
C THR A 127 18.66 -55.92 25.48
N PRO A 128 17.60 -56.54 24.92
CA PRO A 128 17.70 -57.13 23.56
C PRO A 128 16.42 -57.15 22.70
N LYS A 129 16.66 -57.23 21.37
CA LYS A 129 15.79 -57.65 20.25
C LYS A 129 15.97 -59.18 20.04
N PRO A 130 15.40 -59.85 18.99
CA PRO A 130 14.06 -59.85 18.39
C PRO A 130 13.52 -61.30 18.23
N THR A 131 12.33 -61.51 17.66
CA THR A 131 12.02 -62.75 16.92
C THR A 131 10.97 -62.51 15.84
N GLU A 132 11.35 -62.87 14.61
CA GLU A 132 10.50 -63.01 13.43
C GLU A 132 9.57 -64.20 13.56
N LYS A 133 8.39 -64.13 12.92
CA LYS A 133 7.78 -65.29 12.27
C LYS A 133 6.87 -64.86 11.13
N GLU A 134 7.25 -65.35 9.96
CA GLU A 134 6.58 -65.38 8.67
C GLU A 134 5.37 -66.35 8.73
N ASN A 135 4.28 -66.02 8.04
CA ASN A 135 3.45 -66.97 7.27
C ASN A 135 2.26 -66.25 6.60
N THR A 136 2.11 -66.50 5.30
CA THR A 136 0.95 -66.25 4.42
C THR A 136 0.49 -67.63 3.90
N PRO A 137 -0.59 -67.82 3.10
CA PRO A 137 -1.85 -67.08 2.89
C PRO A 137 -3.10 -68.01 2.95
N THR A 138 -4.32 -67.45 3.02
CA THR A 138 -5.49 -68.11 2.40
C THR A 138 -6.51 -67.07 1.95
N SER A 139 -6.87 -67.13 0.66
CA SER A 139 -7.85 -66.29 0.00
C SER A 139 -9.27 -66.67 0.35
N THR A 140 -10.17 -65.69 0.49
CA THR A 140 -11.55 -65.86 0.00
C THR A 140 -12.06 -64.55 -0.54
N SER A 141 -12.38 -64.57 -1.83
CA SER A 141 -12.91 -63.47 -2.64
C SER A 141 -14.33 -63.11 -2.22
N GLN A 142 -14.61 -61.83 -2.00
CA GLN A 142 -15.92 -61.25 -2.25
C GLN A 142 -15.77 -59.93 -3.01
N GLN A 143 -16.21 -59.96 -4.27
CA GLN A 143 -16.31 -58.82 -5.17
C GLN A 143 -17.34 -57.82 -4.64
N ALA A 144 -16.89 -56.61 -4.28
CA ALA A 144 -17.77 -55.47 -4.05
C ALA A 144 -17.58 -54.44 -5.18
N LYS A 145 -18.70 -54.14 -5.84
CA LYS A 145 -18.87 -53.28 -7.02
C LYS A 145 -18.15 -51.92 -6.92
N PRO A 146 -17.54 -51.40 -8.00
CA PRO A 146 -16.94 -50.08 -7.98
C PRO A 146 -18.02 -49.00 -7.90
N LYS A 147 -18.05 -48.24 -6.81
CA LYS A 147 -18.81 -46.98 -6.73
C LYS A 147 -18.19 -45.98 -7.72
N PRO A 148 -18.98 -45.26 -8.53
CA PRO A 148 -18.45 -44.29 -9.47
C PRO A 148 -17.90 -43.08 -8.67
N LYS A 149 -16.58 -42.98 -8.54
CA LYS A 149 -15.90 -41.76 -8.06
C LYS A 149 -15.97 -40.70 -9.16
N ASN A 150 -17.13 -40.09 -9.34
CA ASN A 150 -17.26 -38.87 -10.14
C ASN A 150 -17.01 -37.64 -9.23
N ARG A 151 -15.78 -37.51 -8.71
CA ARG A 151 -15.29 -36.20 -8.26
C ARG A 151 -14.95 -35.43 -9.52
N ARG A 152 -15.94 -34.71 -10.08
CA ARG A 152 -15.71 -33.74 -11.17
C ARG A 152 -14.46 -32.93 -10.83
N ARG A 153 -13.49 -32.92 -11.76
CA ARG A 153 -12.30 -32.07 -11.65
C ARG A 153 -12.80 -30.63 -11.43
N TYR A 154 -12.38 -30.01 -10.33
CA TYR A 154 -12.58 -28.58 -10.14
C TYR A 154 -11.60 -27.90 -11.10
N ASP A 155 -12.09 -27.56 -12.28
CA ASP A 155 -11.34 -26.71 -13.20
C ASP A 155 -11.49 -25.26 -12.70
N PRO A 156 -10.40 -24.58 -12.29
CA PRO A 156 -10.46 -23.20 -11.84
C PRO A 156 -10.97 -22.23 -12.91
N GLU A 157 -10.99 -22.64 -14.18
CA GLU A 157 -11.59 -21.90 -15.29
C GLU A 157 -13.04 -22.31 -15.62
N SER A 158 -13.63 -23.24 -14.86
CA SER A 158 -15.02 -23.64 -15.09
C SER A 158 -16.02 -22.55 -14.70
N ASP A 159 -17.11 -22.47 -15.48
CA ASP A 159 -18.33 -21.71 -15.19
C ASP A 159 -19.18 -22.32 -14.08
N ASP A 160 -18.54 -22.89 -13.05
CA ASP A 160 -19.24 -23.34 -11.84
C ASP A 160 -19.90 -22.11 -11.18
N PRO A 161 -21.21 -22.15 -10.86
CA PRO A 161 -21.87 -21.10 -10.08
C PRO A 161 -21.18 -20.77 -8.75
N LYS A 162 -20.34 -21.67 -8.22
CA LYS A 162 -19.50 -21.45 -7.03
C LYS A 162 -18.18 -20.74 -7.33
N ASN A 163 -17.93 -20.39 -8.58
CA ASN A 163 -16.75 -19.72 -9.11
C ASN A 163 -17.13 -18.57 -10.07
N PRO A 164 -17.95 -17.60 -9.62
CA PRO A 164 -18.37 -16.49 -10.48
C PRO A 164 -17.19 -15.56 -10.81
N LEU A 165 -17.41 -14.69 -11.81
CA LEU A 165 -16.53 -13.57 -12.11
C LEU A 165 -16.77 -12.42 -11.12
N ILE A 166 -15.70 -11.72 -10.76
CA ILE A 166 -15.73 -10.48 -10.00
C ILE A 166 -15.00 -9.39 -10.78
N LYS A 167 -15.42 -8.13 -10.60
CA LYS A 167 -14.68 -6.97 -11.09
C LYS A 167 -13.43 -6.79 -10.24
N TYR A 168 -12.27 -6.73 -10.89
CA TYR A 168 -10.97 -6.63 -10.26
C TYR A 168 -10.20 -5.51 -10.96
N TYR A 169 -9.98 -4.39 -10.28
CA TYR A 169 -9.09 -3.35 -10.78
C TYR A 169 -7.67 -3.59 -10.29
N ASN A 170 -6.74 -3.70 -11.23
CA ASN A 170 -5.34 -3.89 -10.94
C ASN A 170 -4.63 -2.52 -10.91
N LEU A 171 -4.11 -2.13 -9.75
CA LEU A 171 -3.46 -0.83 -9.52
C LEU A 171 -2.06 -0.72 -10.18
N GLU A 172 -1.53 -1.83 -10.72
CA GLU A 172 -0.29 -1.86 -11.48
C GLU A 172 -0.54 -1.74 -12.99
N THR A 173 -1.44 -2.57 -13.53
CA THR A 173 -1.75 -2.56 -14.98
C THR A 173 -2.77 -1.47 -15.37
N LEU A 174 -3.41 -0.84 -14.38
CA LEU A 174 -4.44 0.20 -14.56
C LEU A 174 -5.63 -0.28 -15.39
N ALA A 175 -5.95 -1.56 -15.30
CA ALA A 175 -7.01 -2.20 -16.06
C ALA A 175 -8.09 -2.77 -15.13
N ILE A 176 -9.35 -2.64 -15.57
CA ILE A 176 -10.47 -3.41 -15.01
C ILE A 176 -10.44 -4.79 -15.68
N GLU A 177 -10.29 -5.82 -14.86
CA GLU A 177 -10.27 -7.21 -15.28
C GLU A 177 -11.47 -7.94 -14.68
N GLU A 178 -12.00 -8.92 -15.38
CA GLU A 178 -12.92 -9.90 -14.80
C GLU A 178 -12.13 -11.13 -14.37
N ARG A 179 -12.11 -11.41 -13.07
CA ARG A 179 -11.39 -12.57 -12.51
C ARG A 179 -12.34 -13.54 -11.88
N ARG A 180 -12.10 -14.84 -12.07
CA ARG A 180 -12.82 -15.88 -11.34
C ARG A 180 -12.42 -15.85 -9.87
N VAL A 181 -13.39 -16.03 -8.99
CA VAL A 181 -13.18 -16.10 -7.53
C VAL A 181 -12.10 -17.12 -7.14
N ALA A 182 -11.93 -18.22 -7.87
CA ALA A 182 -10.93 -19.25 -7.60
C ALA A 182 -9.47 -18.87 -7.91
N ARG A 183 -9.25 -17.72 -8.57
CA ARG A 183 -7.92 -17.20 -8.91
C ARG A 183 -7.67 -15.80 -8.35
N ALA A 184 -8.73 -15.01 -8.16
CA ALA A 184 -8.61 -13.69 -7.56
C ALA A 184 -7.98 -13.77 -6.16
N TYR A 185 -6.97 -12.93 -5.90
CA TYR A 185 -6.25 -12.86 -4.62
C TYR A 185 -5.56 -14.17 -4.20
N GLY A 186 -5.29 -15.08 -5.15
CA GLY A 186 -4.67 -16.38 -4.90
C GLY A 186 -3.16 -16.43 -5.15
N ILE A 187 -2.37 -16.97 -4.21
CA ILE A 187 -0.98 -17.38 -4.42
C ILE A 187 -0.88 -18.91 -4.45
N GLN A 188 -0.13 -19.42 -5.42
CA GLN A 188 0.06 -20.85 -5.60
C GLN A 188 0.99 -21.43 -4.53
N ASP A 189 0.58 -22.54 -3.90
CA ASP A 189 1.33 -23.34 -2.92
C ASP A 189 1.90 -22.57 -1.70
N MET A 190 1.24 -21.47 -1.31
CA MET A 190 1.63 -20.58 -0.22
C MET A 190 1.91 -21.27 1.13
N TYR A 191 1.13 -22.29 1.51
CA TYR A 191 1.27 -23.00 2.80
C TYR A 191 1.87 -24.40 2.66
N ARG A 192 2.46 -24.71 1.51
CA ARG A 192 2.96 -26.05 1.23
C ARG A 192 4.21 -26.32 2.05
N ASP A 193 4.09 -27.22 3.02
CA ASP A 193 5.19 -27.63 3.89
C ASP A 193 5.77 -28.97 3.44
N VAL A 194 6.77 -28.93 2.56
CA VAL A 194 7.40 -30.15 2.03
C VAL A 194 8.15 -30.95 3.11
N SER A 195 8.40 -30.36 4.27
CA SER A 195 9.07 -31.04 5.39
C SER A 195 8.12 -31.85 6.27
N ALA A 196 6.82 -31.55 6.22
CA ALA A 196 5.79 -32.22 7.01
C ALA A 196 5.29 -33.52 6.35
N ALA A 197 4.83 -34.46 7.20
CA ALA A 197 4.23 -35.72 6.74
C ALA A 197 2.99 -35.51 5.86
N ASP A 198 2.18 -34.49 6.20
CA ASP A 198 1.13 -33.97 5.32
C ASP A 198 1.52 -32.56 4.88
N ALA A 199 1.97 -32.43 3.63
CA ALA A 199 2.43 -31.15 3.10
C ALA A 199 1.34 -30.07 3.03
N ASN A 200 0.06 -30.46 3.13
CA ASN A 200 -1.09 -29.56 3.09
C ASN A 200 -1.77 -29.43 4.47
N HIS A 201 -1.12 -29.82 5.55
CA HIS A 201 -1.73 -29.85 6.88
C HIS A 201 -2.24 -28.47 7.33
N ILE A 202 -1.52 -27.38 7.02
CA ILE A 202 -1.96 -26.00 7.31
C ILE A 202 -3.23 -25.66 6.53
N GLU A 203 -3.26 -26.01 5.24
CA GLU A 203 -4.41 -25.73 4.37
C GLU A 203 -5.66 -26.46 4.85
N ASN A 204 -5.52 -27.72 5.28
CA ASN A 204 -6.63 -28.50 5.82
C ASN A 204 -7.24 -27.85 7.08
N THR A 205 -6.40 -27.33 7.98
CA THR A 205 -6.89 -26.63 9.18
C THR A 205 -7.47 -25.25 8.84
N LEU A 206 -6.88 -24.52 7.89
CA LEU A 206 -7.43 -23.26 7.38
C LEU A 206 -8.82 -23.45 6.77
N ALA A 207 -9.01 -24.48 5.94
CA ALA A 207 -10.30 -24.80 5.33
C ALA A 207 -11.38 -25.05 6.39
N THR A 208 -11.01 -25.68 7.52
CA THR A 208 -11.91 -25.91 8.65
C THR A 208 -12.31 -24.61 9.35
N LEU A 209 -11.35 -23.69 9.56
CA LEU A 209 -11.61 -22.37 10.12
C LEU A 209 -12.49 -21.53 9.18
N GLU A 210 -12.17 -21.49 7.89
CA GLU A 210 -12.95 -20.78 6.88
C GLU A 210 -14.38 -21.31 6.78
N GLN A 211 -14.56 -22.64 6.79
CA GLN A 211 -15.89 -23.24 6.77
C GLN A 211 -16.71 -22.84 8.01
N SER A 212 -16.08 -22.84 9.19
CA SER A 212 -16.74 -22.45 10.44
C SER A 212 -17.12 -20.96 10.42
N ALA A 213 -16.20 -20.08 10.00
CA ALA A 213 -16.47 -18.66 9.86
C ALA A 213 -17.56 -18.37 8.81
N ALA A 214 -17.53 -19.05 7.67
CA ALA A 214 -18.54 -18.93 6.62
C ALA A 214 -19.95 -19.31 7.13
N GLN A 215 -20.07 -20.32 7.99
CA GLN A 215 -21.36 -20.68 8.61
C GLN A 215 -21.89 -19.56 9.50
N VAL A 216 -21.04 -18.98 10.35
CA VAL A 216 -21.43 -17.87 11.24
C VAL A 216 -21.79 -16.62 10.44
N ILE A 217 -20.99 -16.26 9.44
CA ILE A 217 -21.25 -15.10 8.58
C ILE A 217 -22.54 -15.29 7.77
N ARG A 218 -22.77 -16.50 7.24
CA ARG A 218 -24.03 -16.83 6.56
C ARG A 218 -25.22 -16.67 7.49
N PHE A 219 -25.13 -17.14 8.72
CA PHE A 219 -26.18 -16.95 9.73
C PHE A 219 -26.46 -15.45 9.98
N ILE A 220 -25.42 -14.63 10.13
CA ILE A 220 -25.57 -13.16 10.30
C ILE A 220 -26.24 -12.52 9.07
N LYS A 221 -25.87 -12.93 7.86
CA LYS A 221 -26.47 -12.40 6.62
C LYS A 221 -27.92 -12.84 6.43
N GLU A 222 -28.24 -14.09 6.73
CA GLU A 222 -29.63 -14.58 6.71
C GLU A 222 -30.49 -13.83 7.74
N TYR A 223 -29.90 -13.53 8.91
CA TYR A 223 -30.52 -12.66 9.91
C TYR A 223 -30.73 -11.22 9.39
N GLN A 224 -29.70 -10.62 8.79
CA GLN A 224 -29.74 -9.26 8.21
C GLN A 224 -30.87 -9.13 7.19
N LYS A 225 -31.04 -10.14 6.33
CA LYS A 225 -32.07 -10.18 5.29
C LYS A 225 -33.48 -10.31 5.83
N ASN A 226 -33.68 -11.17 6.83
CA ASN A 226 -35.02 -11.52 7.32
C ASN A 226 -35.49 -10.65 8.49
N ARG A 227 -34.57 -10.00 9.21
CA ARG A 227 -34.82 -9.16 10.40
C ARG A 227 -35.86 -9.75 11.37
N PRO A 228 -35.70 -11.00 11.85
CA PRO A 228 -36.69 -11.62 12.74
C PRO A 228 -36.78 -10.91 14.10
N THR A 229 -35.68 -10.29 14.55
CA THR A 229 -35.58 -9.52 15.80
C THR A 229 -34.76 -8.24 15.58
N SER A 230 -34.53 -7.44 16.63
CA SER A 230 -33.65 -6.26 16.57
C SER A 230 -32.16 -6.61 16.65
N THR A 231 -31.79 -7.74 17.27
CA THR A 231 -30.40 -8.16 17.49
C THR A 231 -30.12 -9.61 17.05
N VAL A 232 -28.92 -9.84 16.48
CA VAL A 232 -28.41 -11.18 16.16
C VAL A 232 -27.62 -11.72 17.34
N THR A 233 -27.90 -12.96 17.76
CA THR A 233 -27.26 -13.57 18.93
C THR A 233 -26.22 -14.60 18.50
N LEU A 234 -24.99 -14.46 19.00
CA LEU A 234 -23.90 -15.42 18.81
C LEU A 234 -23.51 -16.07 20.13
N THR A 235 -23.11 -17.33 20.11
CA THR A 235 -22.45 -17.96 21.28
C THR A 235 -21.02 -17.44 21.43
N ARG A 236 -20.42 -17.60 22.62
CA ARG A 236 -19.00 -17.30 22.85
C ARG A 236 -18.10 -18.00 21.84
N ILE A 237 -18.36 -19.28 21.59
CA ILE A 237 -17.59 -20.08 20.62
C ILE A 237 -17.65 -19.44 19.23
N GLN A 238 -18.83 -19.07 18.75
CA GLN A 238 -18.99 -18.42 17.44
C GLN A 238 -18.28 -17.06 17.39
N LEU A 239 -18.37 -16.27 18.46
CA LEU A 239 -17.69 -14.98 18.57
C LEU A 239 -16.16 -15.13 18.55
N MET A 240 -15.62 -16.08 19.30
CA MET A 240 -14.18 -16.37 19.34
C MET A 240 -13.69 -16.93 18.00
N GLN A 241 -14.50 -17.77 17.34
CA GLN A 241 -14.20 -18.27 15.99
C GLN A 241 -14.09 -17.13 14.97
N LEU A 242 -15.00 -16.15 15.00
CA LEU A 242 -14.91 -14.98 14.13
C LEU A 242 -13.63 -14.17 14.39
N ARG A 243 -13.28 -13.92 15.65
CA ARG A 243 -12.04 -13.19 15.99
C ARG A 243 -10.79 -13.92 15.53
N LYS A 244 -10.73 -15.23 15.77
CA LYS A 244 -9.63 -16.09 15.30
C LYS A 244 -9.53 -16.06 13.78
N PHE A 245 -10.66 -16.17 13.09
CA PHE A 245 -10.72 -16.04 11.63
C PHE A 245 -10.15 -14.70 11.15
N LEU A 246 -10.58 -13.57 11.72
CA LEU A 246 -10.09 -12.24 11.35
C LEU A 246 -8.60 -12.08 11.57
N PHE A 247 -8.07 -12.54 12.70
CA PHE A 247 -6.63 -12.53 12.96
C PHE A 247 -5.88 -13.37 11.93
N VAL A 248 -6.34 -14.60 11.66
CA VAL A 248 -5.66 -15.48 10.71
C VAL A 248 -5.69 -14.90 9.30
N MET A 249 -6.79 -14.28 8.86
CA MET A 249 -6.84 -13.58 7.57
C MET A 249 -5.83 -12.42 7.51
N LYS A 250 -5.70 -11.67 8.61
CA LYS A 250 -4.71 -10.59 8.74
C LYS A 250 -3.27 -11.11 8.72
N TYR A 251 -2.98 -12.16 9.49
CA TYR A 251 -1.64 -12.74 9.67
C TYR A 251 -1.14 -13.46 8.42
N ARG A 252 -2.05 -14.05 7.64
CA ARG A 252 -1.71 -14.79 6.43
C ARG A 252 -1.57 -13.92 5.17
N ASN A 253 -1.52 -12.60 5.30
CA ASN A 253 -1.43 -11.70 4.15
C ASN A 253 -0.08 -11.78 3.41
N GLY A 254 -0.03 -11.24 2.18
CA GLY A 254 1.15 -11.32 1.32
C GLY A 254 2.39 -10.58 1.85
N LYS A 255 2.25 -9.64 2.79
CA LYS A 255 3.40 -8.99 3.45
C LYS A 255 4.09 -9.94 4.40
N PHE A 256 3.35 -10.67 5.24
CA PHE A 256 3.93 -11.65 6.15
C PHE A 256 4.54 -12.83 5.39
N TRP A 257 3.87 -13.33 4.35
CA TRP A 257 4.46 -14.36 3.51
C TRP A 257 5.81 -13.93 2.92
N ARG A 258 5.91 -12.72 2.36
CA ARG A 258 7.18 -12.16 1.86
C ARG A 258 8.24 -11.98 2.95
N LYS A 259 7.83 -11.58 4.16
CA LYS A 259 8.73 -11.44 5.33
C LYS A 259 9.39 -12.78 5.67
N TYR A 260 8.62 -13.85 5.78
CA TYR A 260 9.13 -15.16 6.23
C TYR A 260 9.68 -16.05 5.10
N SER A 261 9.37 -15.77 3.84
CA SER A 261 9.87 -16.57 2.70
C SER A 261 11.35 -16.33 2.38
N ARG A 262 11.99 -15.37 3.04
CA ARG A 262 13.39 -14.99 2.84
C ARG A 262 14.35 -15.88 3.64
N THR A 263 15.64 -15.85 3.29
CA THR A 263 16.68 -16.44 4.12
C THR A 263 16.88 -15.62 5.40
N MET A 264 17.60 -16.17 6.38
CA MET A 264 17.88 -15.45 7.62
C MET A 264 18.82 -14.26 7.37
N GLU A 265 19.69 -14.36 6.36
CA GLU A 265 20.58 -13.30 5.92
C GLU A 265 19.77 -12.13 5.32
N GLU A 266 18.81 -12.43 4.45
CA GLU A 266 17.91 -11.48 3.74
C GLU A 266 16.75 -10.94 4.60
N TYR A 267 16.63 -11.42 5.83
CA TYR A 267 15.61 -10.99 6.77
C TYR A 267 15.97 -9.60 7.31
N ASP A 268 15.31 -8.57 6.77
CA ASP A 268 15.61 -7.14 6.97
C ASP A 268 15.07 -6.54 8.28
N THR A 269 14.22 -7.25 9.03
CA THR A 269 13.64 -6.69 10.27
C THR A 269 14.59 -6.88 11.46
N VAL A 270 15.55 -5.94 11.59
CA VAL A 270 16.55 -5.91 12.67
C VAL A 270 15.93 -6.12 14.05
N VAL A 271 14.72 -5.59 14.26
CA VAL A 271 14.00 -5.55 15.55
C VAL A 271 13.64 -6.94 16.10
N ASP A 272 13.27 -7.89 15.24
CA ASP A 272 12.82 -9.23 15.65
C ASP A 272 13.75 -10.35 15.17
N LYS A 273 14.81 -10.03 14.40
CA LYS A 273 15.78 -10.99 13.85
C LYS A 273 16.47 -11.83 14.94
N GLU A 274 16.87 -11.22 16.06
CA GLU A 274 17.51 -11.96 17.16
C GLU A 274 16.55 -12.90 17.89
N ARG A 275 15.31 -12.43 18.15
CA ARG A 275 14.25 -13.25 18.74
C ARG A 275 13.87 -14.41 17.81
N MET A 276 13.80 -14.14 16.50
CA MET A 276 13.59 -15.15 15.46
C MET A 276 14.67 -16.23 15.50
N ALA A 277 15.95 -15.83 15.53
CA ALA A 277 17.08 -16.77 15.58
C ALA A 277 17.04 -17.65 16.83
N THR A 278 16.70 -17.06 17.98
CA THR A 278 16.56 -17.77 19.26
C THR A 278 15.43 -18.79 19.19
N TYR A 279 14.24 -18.38 18.76
CA TYR A 279 13.09 -19.27 18.61
C TYR A 279 13.36 -20.42 17.63
N MET A 280 14.02 -20.14 16.49
CA MET A 280 14.42 -21.16 15.53
C MET A 280 15.37 -22.19 16.15
N ARG A 281 16.36 -21.75 16.94
CA ARG A 281 17.29 -22.65 17.64
C ARG A 281 16.58 -23.55 18.64
N GLU A 282 15.69 -22.97 19.45
CA GLU A 282 14.93 -23.69 20.48
C GLU A 282 13.98 -24.73 19.88
N LYS A 283 13.28 -24.38 18.80
CA LYS A 283 12.32 -25.26 18.12
C LYS A 283 12.96 -26.10 17.00
N LYS A 284 14.29 -26.02 16.81
CA LYS A 284 15.08 -26.75 15.81
C LYS A 284 14.60 -26.51 14.37
N LEU A 285 14.29 -25.26 14.06
CA LEU A 285 13.87 -24.79 12.74
C LEU A 285 15.07 -24.24 11.98
N THR A 286 15.06 -24.39 10.66
CA THR A 286 16.16 -24.02 9.77
C THR A 286 15.84 -22.82 8.89
N LYS A 287 14.55 -22.53 8.66
CA LYS A 287 14.11 -21.42 7.80
C LYS A 287 13.06 -20.55 8.49
N PRO A 288 13.05 -19.21 8.27
CA PRO A 288 12.02 -18.33 8.82
C PRO A 288 10.59 -18.74 8.42
N ILE A 289 10.40 -19.28 7.22
CA ILE A 289 9.07 -19.76 6.77
C ILE A 289 8.50 -20.86 7.68
N GLU A 290 9.35 -21.70 8.26
CA GLU A 290 8.93 -22.76 9.18
C GLU A 290 8.40 -22.17 10.50
N VAL A 291 8.92 -21.01 10.93
CA VAL A 291 8.42 -20.28 12.11
C VAL A 291 7.00 -19.78 11.88
N TRP A 292 6.76 -19.20 10.71
CA TRP A 292 5.43 -18.71 10.33
C TRP A 292 4.41 -19.84 10.17
N LEU A 293 4.78 -20.93 9.49
CA LEU A 293 3.92 -22.12 9.35
C LEU A 293 3.63 -22.77 10.71
N ARG A 294 4.64 -22.91 11.58
CA ARG A 294 4.46 -23.41 12.95
C ARG A 294 3.53 -22.50 13.75
N THR A 295 3.74 -21.19 13.70
CA THR A 295 2.90 -20.22 14.43
C THR A 295 1.46 -20.26 13.95
N LEU A 296 1.23 -20.29 12.63
CA LEU A 296 -0.09 -20.52 12.04
C LEU A 296 -0.72 -21.81 12.59
N LYS A 297 0.03 -22.91 12.61
CA LYS A 297 -0.47 -24.19 13.10
C LYS A 297 -0.88 -24.14 14.56
N VAL A 298 -0.02 -23.59 15.42
CA VAL A 298 -0.29 -23.45 16.87
C VAL A 298 -1.56 -22.64 17.08
N ILE A 299 -1.68 -21.48 16.42
CA ILE A 299 -2.89 -20.65 16.51
C ILE A 299 -4.11 -21.43 16.04
N LEU A 300 -4.03 -22.11 14.89
CA LEU A 300 -5.13 -22.86 14.28
C LEU A 300 -5.60 -24.07 15.10
N ASP A 301 -4.68 -24.85 15.66
CA ASP A 301 -4.98 -26.05 16.43
C ASP A 301 -5.41 -25.73 17.87
N THR A 302 -4.98 -24.58 18.40
CA THR A 302 -5.36 -24.15 19.76
C THR A 302 -6.84 -23.77 19.82
N LYS A 303 -7.61 -24.50 20.64
CA LYS A 303 -9.02 -24.20 20.93
C LYS A 303 -9.09 -22.96 21.83
N VAL A 304 -9.88 -21.97 21.41
CA VAL A 304 -10.18 -20.78 22.22
C VAL A 304 -11.45 -21.07 23.01
N ASP A 305 -11.31 -21.24 24.32
CA ASP A 305 -12.40 -21.52 25.26
C ASP A 305 -12.49 -20.46 26.36
N ALA A 306 -13.58 -20.53 27.13
CA ALA A 306 -13.82 -19.68 28.29
C ALA A 306 -12.78 -19.85 29.42
N ALA A 307 -12.12 -21.02 29.53
CA ALA A 307 -11.13 -21.28 30.57
C ALA A 307 -9.86 -20.43 30.38
N GLY A 308 -9.56 -20.03 29.15
CA GLY A 308 -8.51 -19.05 28.87
C GLY A 308 -7.09 -19.60 28.86
N SER A 309 -6.90 -20.90 29.10
CA SER A 309 -5.61 -21.61 29.12
C SER A 309 -4.89 -21.55 27.77
N TRP A 310 -5.65 -21.39 26.69
CA TRP A 310 -5.16 -21.20 25.33
C TRP A 310 -4.11 -20.09 25.19
N ARG A 311 -4.15 -19.06 26.06
CA ARG A 311 -3.15 -17.97 26.09
C ARG A 311 -1.76 -18.49 26.40
N GLY A 312 -1.64 -19.33 27.44
CA GLY A 312 -0.37 -19.94 27.83
C GLY A 312 0.15 -20.86 26.74
N THR A 313 -0.73 -21.66 26.14
CA THR A 313 -0.36 -22.54 25.02
C THR A 313 0.20 -21.77 23.84
N VAL A 314 -0.46 -20.69 23.40
CA VAL A 314 0.01 -19.90 22.26
C VAL A 314 1.31 -19.18 22.59
N MET A 315 1.45 -18.57 23.78
CA MET A 315 2.70 -17.92 24.20
C MET A 315 3.90 -18.89 24.25
N GLN A 316 3.67 -20.13 24.66
CA GLN A 316 4.74 -21.13 24.79
C GLN A 316 5.15 -21.77 23.46
N GLU A 317 4.19 -21.92 22.54
CA GLU A 317 4.39 -22.73 21.34
C GLU A 317 4.54 -21.95 20.04
N ALA A 318 3.92 -20.78 19.92
CA ALA A 318 4.07 -19.90 18.76
C ALA A 318 5.27 -18.96 18.92
N PHE A 319 5.65 -18.26 17.84
CA PHE A 319 6.61 -17.17 17.94
C PHE A 319 6.05 -16.05 18.82
N GLU A 320 6.82 -15.62 19.83
CA GLU A 320 6.33 -14.79 20.94
C GLU A 320 5.69 -13.47 20.48
N ASP A 321 6.34 -12.73 19.59
CA ASP A 321 5.82 -11.44 19.09
C ASP A 321 4.44 -11.63 18.40
N ASP A 322 4.29 -12.71 17.63
CA ASP A 322 3.05 -13.06 16.94
C ASP A 322 1.97 -13.58 17.91
N ALA A 323 2.39 -14.32 18.95
CA ALA A 323 1.52 -14.82 20.01
C ALA A 323 0.89 -13.67 20.82
N ILE A 324 1.71 -12.69 21.20
CA ILE A 324 1.26 -11.47 21.88
C ILE A 324 0.24 -10.74 20.99
N TRP A 325 0.55 -10.58 19.71
CA TRP A 325 -0.34 -9.92 18.77
C TRP A 325 -1.69 -10.64 18.63
N TYR A 326 -1.68 -11.98 18.56
CA TYR A 326 -2.89 -12.79 18.54
C TYR A 326 -3.73 -12.56 19.81
N ILE A 327 -3.11 -12.62 20.99
CA ILE A 327 -3.81 -12.44 22.27
C ILE A 327 -4.43 -11.03 22.35
N LEU A 328 -3.68 -9.99 21.98
CA LEU A 328 -4.19 -8.62 21.93
C LEU A 328 -5.36 -8.48 20.95
N HIS A 329 -5.27 -9.09 19.77
CA HIS A 329 -6.35 -9.08 18.79
C HIS A 329 -7.64 -9.71 19.35
N MET A 330 -7.50 -10.81 20.09
CA MET A 330 -8.64 -11.53 20.66
C MET A 330 -9.33 -10.76 21.79
N ARG A 331 -8.61 -9.89 22.53
CA ARG A 331 -9.10 -9.28 23.78
C ARG A 331 -9.33 -7.77 23.73
N GLU A 332 -8.46 -7.02 23.07
CA GLU A 332 -8.39 -5.56 23.22
C GLU A 332 -9.38 -4.77 22.35
N SER A 333 -10.38 -5.46 21.80
CA SER A 333 -11.41 -4.84 20.96
C SER A 333 -12.75 -5.54 21.16
N TYR A 334 -13.86 -4.83 20.94
CA TYR A 334 -15.18 -5.42 20.82
C TYR A 334 -15.64 -5.43 19.36
N LEU A 335 -16.54 -6.36 19.05
CA LEU A 335 -17.02 -6.58 17.69
C LEU A 335 -18.34 -5.80 17.47
N ALA A 336 -18.47 -5.15 16.33
CA ALA A 336 -19.69 -4.49 15.88
C ALA A 336 -19.97 -4.82 14.41
N PHE A 337 -21.25 -4.83 14.03
CA PHE A 337 -21.68 -5.05 12.64
C PHE A 337 -22.30 -3.77 12.10
N CYS A 338 -21.89 -3.38 10.90
CA CYS A 338 -22.41 -2.22 10.20
C CYS A 338 -23.00 -2.62 8.84
N GLU A 339 -24.06 -1.94 8.45
CA GLU A 339 -24.64 -1.99 7.11
C GLU A 339 -24.88 -0.58 6.58
N PRO A 340 -24.86 -0.36 5.27
CA PRO A 340 -25.20 0.94 4.70
C PRO A 340 -26.65 1.33 5.02
N ALA A 341 -26.89 2.59 5.39
CA ALA A 341 -28.26 3.08 5.60
C ALA A 341 -29.06 3.14 4.29
N ASN A 342 -28.40 3.42 3.17
CA ASN A 342 -28.98 3.47 1.83
C ASN A 342 -28.79 2.13 1.09
N ALA A 343 -29.82 1.68 0.38
CA ALA A 343 -29.80 0.44 -0.40
C ALA A 343 -28.82 0.47 -1.58
N GLU A 344 -28.50 1.64 -2.12
CA GLU A 344 -27.58 1.82 -3.25
C GLU A 344 -26.10 1.90 -2.83
N ASP A 345 -25.84 2.03 -1.53
CA ASP A 345 -24.50 2.21 -0.98
C ASP A 345 -23.80 0.88 -0.72
N GLU A 346 -22.52 0.77 -1.05
CA GLU A 346 -21.77 -0.49 -0.98
C GLU A 346 -20.40 -0.30 -0.35
N PHE A 347 -20.00 -1.27 0.48
CA PHE A 347 -18.61 -1.43 0.87
C PHE A 347 -17.80 -2.04 -0.27
N ILE A 348 -16.56 -1.61 -0.42
CA ILE A 348 -15.58 -2.21 -1.34
C ILE A 348 -14.69 -3.23 -0.60
N ILE A 349 -13.86 -3.97 -1.34
CA ILE A 349 -12.80 -4.79 -0.75
C ILE A 349 -11.52 -4.68 -1.57
N THR A 350 -10.37 -4.76 -0.89
CA THR A 350 -9.02 -4.58 -1.46
C THR A 350 -8.16 -5.80 -1.11
N GLU A 351 -6.96 -5.92 -1.67
CA GLU A 351 -6.09 -7.10 -1.44
C GLU A 351 -5.75 -7.39 0.02
N ASN A 352 -5.79 -6.34 0.85
CA ASN A 352 -5.53 -6.37 2.28
C ASN A 352 -6.82 -6.18 3.11
N GLY A 353 -8.00 -6.47 2.56
CA GLY A 353 -9.30 -6.19 3.19
C GLY A 353 -9.55 -6.74 4.59
N PHE A 354 -8.72 -7.65 5.11
CA PHE A 354 -8.76 -8.14 6.50
C PHE A 354 -7.58 -7.67 7.37
N GLY A 355 -6.63 -6.94 6.79
CA GLY A 355 -5.45 -6.39 7.47
C GLY A 355 -5.46 -4.87 7.63
N ILE A 356 -6.53 -4.21 7.21
CA ILE A 356 -6.67 -2.75 7.30
C ILE A 356 -7.13 -2.35 8.69
N HIS A 357 -6.44 -1.35 9.25
CA HIS A 357 -6.82 -0.72 10.49
C HIS A 357 -6.78 0.81 10.34
N GLU A 358 -7.55 1.47 11.20
CA GLU A 358 -7.52 2.90 11.41
C GLU A 358 -6.96 3.19 12.81
N GLY A 359 -6.12 4.21 12.89
CA GLY A 359 -5.54 4.74 14.12
C GLY A 359 -4.11 5.27 13.91
N PRO A 360 -3.51 5.89 14.93
CA PRO A 360 -2.21 6.53 14.81
C PRO A 360 -1.11 5.50 14.58
N THR A 361 -0.24 5.76 13.61
CA THR A 361 1.02 5.06 13.40
C THR A 361 2.15 6.08 13.42
N ARG A 362 3.18 5.83 14.24
CA ARG A 362 4.39 6.63 14.36
C ARG A 362 5.58 5.77 13.97
N TYR A 363 6.41 6.27 13.08
CA TYR A 363 7.65 5.64 12.70
C TYR A 363 8.83 6.38 13.32
N ARG A 364 9.84 5.64 13.78
CA ARG A 364 11.14 6.23 14.09
C ARG A 364 11.95 6.27 12.81
N ILE A 365 12.40 7.45 12.39
CA ILE A 365 13.38 7.55 11.31
C ILE A 365 14.74 7.67 11.99
N ASP A 366 15.68 6.82 11.62
CA ASP A 366 17.07 6.98 12.00
C ASP A 366 17.64 8.17 11.24
N GLU A 367 18.03 9.22 11.97
CA GLU A 367 18.50 10.47 11.37
C GLU A 367 19.84 10.32 10.64
N ALA A 368 20.66 9.33 11.00
CA ALA A 368 21.98 9.13 10.41
C ALA A 368 21.92 8.32 9.10
N THR A 369 21.02 7.34 9.03
CA THR A 369 20.88 6.46 7.85
C THR A 369 19.68 6.79 6.97
N GLY A 370 18.75 7.61 7.47
CA GLY A 370 17.45 7.85 6.83
C GLY A 370 16.53 6.62 6.84
N THR A 371 16.93 5.51 7.49
CA THR A 371 16.12 4.29 7.50
C THR A 371 15.01 4.38 8.53
N GLN A 372 13.82 3.99 8.10
CA GLN A 372 12.64 3.87 8.95
C GLN A 372 12.79 2.65 9.87
N ASN A 373 13.01 2.90 11.16
CA ASN A 373 13.03 1.94 12.25
C ASN A 373 11.66 1.91 12.97
N ASP A 374 11.57 1.13 14.05
CA ASP A 374 10.44 0.90 14.96
C ASP A 374 9.15 1.71 14.69
N SER A 375 8.07 0.98 14.39
CA SER A 375 6.74 1.56 14.24
C SER A 375 5.89 1.30 15.47
N TRP A 376 5.46 2.34 16.18
CA TRP A 376 4.39 2.24 17.16
C TRP A 376 3.06 2.57 16.50
N TYR A 377 2.06 1.72 16.71
CA TYR A 377 0.73 1.97 16.18
C TYR A 377 -0.33 1.59 17.18
N THR A 378 -1.47 2.28 17.12
CA THR A 378 -2.67 1.93 17.88
C THR A 378 -3.80 1.64 16.90
N GLU A 379 -4.34 0.43 16.93
CA GLU A 379 -5.46 0.03 16.08
C GLU A 379 -6.78 0.38 16.76
N TYR A 380 -7.29 1.58 16.50
CA TYR A 380 -8.59 2.01 17.02
C TYR A 380 -9.74 1.23 16.38
N HIS A 381 -9.67 0.97 15.08
CA HIS A 381 -10.65 0.16 14.35
C HIS A 381 -9.94 -0.78 13.39
N LYS A 382 -10.31 -2.06 13.39
CA LYS A 382 -9.94 -2.99 12.31
C LYS A 382 -11.16 -3.26 11.46
N LEU A 383 -11.03 -3.07 10.15
CA LEU A 383 -12.12 -3.17 9.18
C LEU A 383 -12.07 -4.53 8.49
N ALA A 384 -13.24 -5.16 8.33
CA ALA A 384 -13.38 -6.43 7.62
C ALA A 384 -14.68 -6.44 6.80
N PRO A 385 -14.65 -6.00 5.53
CA PRO A 385 -15.78 -6.12 4.62
C PRO A 385 -16.12 -7.60 4.40
N LEU A 386 -17.33 -8.00 4.79
CA LEU A 386 -17.80 -9.39 4.64
C LEU A 386 -18.70 -9.56 3.41
N SER A 387 -19.27 -8.46 2.92
CA SER A 387 -20.01 -8.34 1.66
C SER A 387 -20.20 -6.84 1.34
N PRO A 388 -20.69 -6.48 0.16
CA PRO A 388 -21.04 -5.09 -0.16
C PRO A 388 -22.03 -4.43 0.82
N LYS A 389 -22.78 -5.21 1.59
CA LYS A 389 -23.81 -4.71 2.53
C LYS A 389 -23.54 -5.03 3.99
N LEU A 390 -22.38 -5.59 4.33
CA LEU A 390 -22.04 -5.97 5.70
C LEU A 390 -20.55 -5.76 5.97
N LEU A 391 -20.27 -4.87 6.90
CA LEU A 391 -18.94 -4.60 7.44
C LEU A 391 -18.88 -5.10 8.88
N LEU A 392 -17.82 -5.85 9.21
CA LEU A 392 -17.47 -6.18 10.58
C LEU A 392 -16.36 -5.24 11.04
N ILE A 393 -16.53 -4.65 12.22
CA ILE A 393 -15.55 -3.77 12.84
C ILE A 393 -15.10 -4.38 14.17
N LEU A 394 -13.79 -4.48 14.38
CA LEU A 394 -13.23 -4.66 15.72
C LEU A 394 -12.81 -3.29 16.24
N ARG A 395 -13.60 -2.73 17.15
CA ARG A 395 -13.36 -1.42 17.76
C ARG A 395 -12.60 -1.57 19.06
N SER A 396 -11.51 -0.81 19.22
CA SER A 396 -10.67 -0.85 20.41
C SER A 396 -11.48 -0.59 21.67
N ASN A 397 -11.15 -1.32 22.75
CA ASN A 397 -11.75 -1.07 24.05
C ASN A 397 -11.40 0.33 24.60
N PHE A 398 -10.35 1.00 24.12
CA PHE A 398 -10.06 2.40 24.48
C PHE A 398 -11.19 3.36 24.09
N LEU A 399 -11.94 3.06 23.03
CA LEU A 399 -13.03 3.92 22.53
C LEU A 399 -14.38 3.63 23.17
N ARG A 400 -14.40 2.83 24.24
CA ARG A 400 -15.58 2.63 25.06
C ARG A 400 -15.89 3.89 25.88
N LYS A 401 -17.18 4.18 26.10
CA LYS A 401 -17.62 5.40 26.81
C LYS A 401 -17.07 5.46 28.24
N GLU A 402 -16.94 4.29 28.87
CA GLU A 402 -16.38 4.10 30.20
C GLU A 402 -14.85 4.28 30.27
N ASN A 403 -14.13 4.25 29.15
CA ASN A 403 -12.67 4.22 29.11
C ASN A 403 -12.01 5.56 28.72
N LYS A 404 -12.70 6.69 28.90
CA LYS A 404 -12.18 8.04 28.53
C LYS A 404 -10.82 8.34 29.15
N GLU A 405 -10.61 7.98 30.42
CA GLU A 405 -9.33 8.22 31.09
C GLU A 405 -8.21 7.35 30.53
N ALA A 406 -8.48 6.07 30.27
CA ALA A 406 -7.51 5.15 29.65
C ALA A 406 -7.13 5.62 28.24
N LEU A 407 -8.10 6.08 27.45
CA LEU A 407 -7.86 6.69 26.13
C LEU A 407 -6.96 7.93 26.23
N ARG A 408 -7.24 8.82 27.20
CA ARG A 408 -6.42 10.00 27.46
C ARG A 408 -5.00 9.60 27.83
N LYS A 409 -4.83 8.66 28.78
CA LYS A 409 -3.50 8.16 29.19
C LYS A 409 -2.75 7.54 28.01
N ASN A 410 -3.42 6.77 27.16
CA ASN A 410 -2.80 6.16 25.98
C ASN A 410 -2.30 7.23 24.99
N ARG A 411 -3.08 8.31 24.76
CA ARG A 411 -2.71 9.42 23.87
C ARG A 411 -1.58 10.32 24.38
N MET A 412 -1.36 10.33 25.69
CA MET A 412 -0.27 11.09 26.33
C MET A 412 1.07 10.35 26.31
N ARG A 413 1.10 9.09 25.86
CA ARG A 413 2.35 8.33 25.72
C ARG A 413 3.19 8.94 24.59
N PRO A 414 4.48 9.24 24.80
CA PRO A 414 5.34 9.81 23.77
C PRO A 414 5.34 8.99 22.47
N GLU A 415 5.18 7.68 22.57
CA GLU A 415 5.21 6.73 21.45
C GLU A 415 3.90 6.74 20.63
N VAL A 416 2.81 7.22 21.21
CA VAL A 416 1.47 7.21 20.61
C VAL A 416 1.11 8.63 20.19
N SER A 417 0.85 8.84 18.90
CA SER A 417 0.37 10.15 18.42
C SER A 417 -0.93 10.54 19.13
N ASN A 418 -1.05 11.81 19.55
CA ASN A 418 -2.28 12.38 20.13
C ASN A 418 -3.39 12.57 19.08
N ALA A 419 -3.28 11.93 17.91
CA ALA A 419 -4.29 11.95 16.87
C ALA A 419 -5.58 11.24 17.36
N LYS A 420 -6.71 11.91 17.10
CA LYS A 420 -8.05 11.33 17.30
C LYS A 420 -8.35 10.27 16.25
N SER A 421 -9.25 9.36 16.59
CA SER A 421 -9.73 8.38 15.61
C SER A 421 -10.67 9.06 14.61
N LEU A 422 -10.61 8.65 13.34
CA LEU A 422 -11.57 9.04 12.30
C LEU A 422 -13.01 8.59 12.62
N PHE A 423 -13.14 7.55 13.45
CA PHE A 423 -14.41 6.93 13.82
C PHE A 423 -14.64 7.02 15.35
N GLU A 424 -14.06 8.02 16.01
CA GLU A 424 -14.21 8.21 17.47
C GLU A 424 -15.67 8.38 17.89
N ASP A 425 -16.45 9.08 17.08
CA ASP A 425 -17.87 9.37 17.31
C ASP A 425 -18.82 8.34 16.65
N LEU A 426 -18.27 7.31 15.99
CA LEU A 426 -19.06 6.27 15.33
C LEU A 426 -20.07 5.65 16.32
N PRO A 427 -21.39 5.68 16.02
CA PRO A 427 -22.45 5.26 16.96
C PRO A 427 -22.67 3.74 16.95
N VAL A 428 -21.60 2.98 17.23
CA VAL A 428 -21.63 1.54 17.42
C VAL A 428 -21.51 1.17 18.89
N GLU A 429 -22.19 0.11 19.29
CA GLU A 429 -22.27 -0.38 20.67
C GLU A 429 -21.69 -1.79 20.77
N PRO A 430 -21.11 -2.17 21.91
CA PRO A 430 -20.71 -3.56 22.14
C PRO A 430 -21.95 -4.47 22.26
N ALA A 431 -21.75 -5.77 22.06
CA ALA A 431 -22.82 -6.74 22.27
C ALA A 431 -23.32 -6.77 23.72
N THR A 432 -24.61 -7.03 23.88
CA THR A 432 -25.20 -7.29 25.20
C THR A 432 -24.97 -8.76 25.58
N PRO A 433 -24.22 -9.06 26.67
CA PRO A 433 -24.01 -10.43 27.12
C PRO A 433 -25.27 -11.00 27.81
N SER A 434 -25.47 -12.31 27.71
CA SER A 434 -26.63 -13.00 28.32
C SER A 434 -26.60 -13.09 29.85
N TYR A 435 -25.43 -12.89 30.45
CA TYR A 435 -25.23 -12.99 31.90
C TYR A 435 -25.44 -11.66 32.64
N GLY A 436 -25.86 -10.60 31.94
CA GLY A 436 -26.13 -9.28 32.53
C GLY A 436 -24.90 -8.65 33.21
N MET A 437 -25.15 -7.68 34.08
CA MET A 437 -24.13 -7.13 34.99
C MET A 437 -23.99 -8.02 36.22
N ALA A 438 -23.46 -9.23 36.04
CA ALA A 438 -23.05 -10.04 37.17
C ALA A 438 -21.91 -9.33 37.93
N LEU A 439 -21.93 -9.37 39.26
CA LEU A 439 -20.84 -8.87 40.10
C LEU A 439 -19.53 -9.55 39.68
N ALA A 440 -18.49 -8.76 39.42
CA ALA A 440 -17.24 -9.23 38.81
C ALA A 440 -16.59 -10.40 39.57
N HIS A 441 -16.77 -10.47 40.89
CA HIS A 441 -16.19 -11.50 41.75
C HIS A 441 -16.91 -12.86 41.69
N GLN A 442 -18.11 -12.94 41.12
CA GLN A 442 -18.88 -14.19 40.96
C GLN A 442 -18.98 -14.63 39.49
N PHE A 443 -18.42 -13.84 38.58
CA PHE A 443 -18.53 -14.10 37.16
C PHE A 443 -17.60 -15.24 36.74
N ILE A 444 -18.20 -16.33 36.26
CA ILE A 444 -17.48 -17.45 35.63
C ILE A 444 -17.78 -17.40 34.15
N GLU A 445 -16.74 -17.26 33.32
CA GLU A 445 -16.88 -17.36 31.88
C GLU A 445 -17.30 -18.78 31.48
N LYS A 446 -18.32 -18.88 30.63
CA LYS A 446 -18.80 -20.15 30.08
C LYS A 446 -18.92 -20.07 28.56
N ASP A 447 -18.72 -21.20 27.89
CA ASP A 447 -18.81 -21.34 26.44
C ASP A 447 -20.25 -21.13 25.93
N GLU A 448 -21.24 -21.42 26.79
CA GLU A 448 -22.67 -21.25 26.51
C GLU A 448 -23.13 -19.79 26.59
N HIS A 449 -22.31 -18.87 27.11
CA HIS A 449 -22.66 -17.45 27.15
C HIS A 449 -22.93 -16.94 25.73
N THR A 450 -24.01 -16.17 25.58
CA THR A 450 -24.41 -15.60 24.28
C THR A 450 -24.31 -14.08 24.29
N PHE A 451 -24.11 -13.51 23.12
CA PHE A 451 -23.87 -12.09 22.89
C PHE A 451 -24.83 -11.60 21.82
N ALA A 452 -25.70 -10.67 22.18
CA ALA A 452 -26.67 -10.05 21.28
C ALA A 452 -26.07 -8.80 20.64
N PHE A 453 -25.99 -8.78 19.30
CA PHE A 453 -25.43 -7.68 18.52
C PHE A 453 -26.51 -6.95 17.74
N LYS A 454 -26.43 -5.63 17.73
CA LYS A 454 -27.18 -4.80 16.77
C LYS A 454 -26.39 -4.73 15.46
N ILE A 455 -27.09 -4.79 14.33
CA ILE A 455 -26.52 -4.42 13.02
C ILE A 455 -26.82 -2.93 12.83
N HIS A 456 -25.79 -2.10 12.95
CA HIS A 456 -25.89 -0.65 12.92
C HIS A 456 -25.99 -0.16 11.48
N LYS A 457 -26.98 0.69 11.19
CA LYS A 457 -27.04 1.42 9.94
C LYS A 457 -26.06 2.59 10.01
N VAL A 458 -25.12 2.65 9.08
CA VAL A 458 -24.15 3.74 8.98
C VAL A 458 -24.57 4.74 7.91
N SER A 459 -24.39 6.02 8.19
CA SER A 459 -24.64 7.09 7.22
C SER A 459 -23.69 6.99 6.02
N ARG A 460 -24.05 7.68 4.93
CA ARG A 460 -23.19 7.81 3.75
C ARG A 460 -21.82 8.37 4.10
N GLU A 461 -21.75 9.35 5.00
CA GLU A 461 -20.49 9.95 5.47
C GLU A 461 -19.54 8.90 6.09
N TYR A 462 -20.02 8.06 7.00
CA TYR A 462 -19.19 7.00 7.57
C TYR A 462 -18.84 5.92 6.55
N LEU A 463 -19.76 5.59 5.63
CA LEU A 463 -19.48 4.67 4.53
C LEU A 463 -18.31 5.18 3.67
N ASP A 464 -18.35 6.46 3.29
CA ASP A 464 -17.32 7.10 2.49
C ASP A 464 -15.98 7.14 3.26
N LEU A 465 -16.01 7.34 4.58
CA LEU A 465 -14.80 7.23 5.41
C LEU A 465 -14.26 5.79 5.48
N PHE A 466 -15.12 4.77 5.65
CA PHE A 466 -14.68 3.36 5.64
C PHE A 466 -14.07 2.99 4.30
N ASN A 467 -14.77 3.26 3.19
CA ASN A 467 -14.26 3.00 1.86
C ASN A 467 -13.01 3.84 1.56
N GLY A 468 -12.94 5.07 2.08
CA GLY A 468 -11.77 5.93 1.98
C GLY A 468 -10.54 5.33 2.64
N VAL A 469 -10.66 4.80 3.86
CA VAL A 469 -9.57 4.07 4.53
C VAL A 469 -9.19 2.81 3.74
N LEU A 470 -10.17 2.08 3.20
CA LEU A 470 -9.90 0.91 2.36
C LEU A 470 -9.12 1.28 1.09
N LEU A 471 -9.54 2.33 0.37
CA LEU A 471 -8.85 2.85 -0.81
C LEU A 471 -7.46 3.38 -0.48
N GLN A 472 -7.31 4.05 0.65
CA GLN A 472 -6.04 4.61 1.09
C GLN A 472 -4.98 3.51 1.30
N GLU A 473 -5.38 2.39 1.88
CA GLU A 473 -4.52 1.23 2.13
C GLU A 473 -4.39 0.26 0.93
N ALA A 474 -5.13 0.47 -0.16
CA ALA A 474 -5.09 -0.37 -1.35
C ALA A 474 -3.81 -0.12 -2.17
N LYS A 475 -3.03 -1.18 -2.39
CA LYS A 475 -1.73 -1.15 -3.09
C LYS A 475 -1.74 -1.95 -4.40
N GLU A 476 -2.48 -3.05 -4.43
CA GLU A 476 -2.43 -3.99 -5.56
C GLU A 476 -3.76 -4.08 -6.31
N SER A 477 -4.89 -4.16 -5.61
CA SER A 477 -6.18 -4.21 -6.31
C SER A 477 -7.40 -3.76 -5.51
N ILE A 478 -8.45 -3.43 -6.26
CA ILE A 478 -9.76 -3.04 -5.72
C ILE A 478 -10.84 -3.91 -6.37
N THR A 479 -11.76 -4.41 -5.57
CA THR A 479 -12.94 -5.18 -5.99
C THR A 479 -14.20 -4.49 -5.46
N TRP A 480 -15.20 -4.36 -6.32
CA TRP A 480 -16.51 -3.79 -6.00
C TRP A 480 -17.61 -4.57 -6.73
N ARG A 481 -18.87 -4.35 -6.33
CA ARG A 481 -20.02 -5.02 -6.96
C ARG A 481 -20.65 -4.16 -8.05
N THR A 482 -21.05 -2.94 -7.73
CA THR A 482 -21.79 -2.06 -8.66
C THR A 482 -20.97 -0.84 -9.07
N ASP A 483 -20.90 -0.55 -10.36
CA ASP A 483 -20.04 0.54 -10.89
C ASP A 483 -20.49 1.92 -10.38
N SER A 484 -21.80 2.17 -10.34
CA SER A 484 -22.33 3.45 -9.82
C SER A 484 -21.96 3.69 -8.35
N ALA A 485 -21.94 2.64 -7.53
CA ALA A 485 -21.54 2.75 -6.12
C ALA A 485 -20.03 2.99 -5.97
N MET A 486 -19.23 2.35 -6.82
CA MET A 486 -17.79 2.55 -6.89
C MET A 486 -17.43 3.95 -7.38
N GLN A 487 -18.10 4.44 -8.42
CA GLN A 487 -17.93 5.79 -8.95
C GLN A 487 -18.18 6.84 -7.86
N ARG A 488 -19.34 6.81 -7.18
CA ARG A 488 -19.63 7.72 -6.05
C ARG A 488 -18.57 7.64 -4.95
N THR A 489 -18.07 6.43 -4.66
CA THR A 489 -17.02 6.22 -3.66
C THR A 489 -15.70 6.89 -4.08
N LEU A 490 -15.32 6.78 -5.36
CA LEU A 490 -14.14 7.41 -5.92
C LEU A 490 -14.28 8.93 -5.97
N ASP A 491 -15.43 9.46 -6.40
CA ASP A 491 -15.67 10.91 -6.47
C ASP A 491 -15.44 11.55 -5.10
N VAL A 492 -16.02 10.96 -4.05
CA VAL A 492 -15.82 11.44 -2.68
C VAL A 492 -14.36 11.27 -2.26
N PHE A 493 -13.73 10.10 -2.47
CA PHE A 493 -12.32 9.89 -2.10
C PHE A 493 -11.35 10.87 -2.79
N LEU A 494 -11.61 11.19 -4.06
CA LEU A 494 -10.79 12.07 -4.87
C LEU A 494 -10.99 13.55 -4.53
N GLN A 495 -12.18 13.95 -4.10
CA GLN A 495 -12.51 15.32 -3.69
C GLN A 495 -12.27 15.60 -2.19
N ASN A 496 -12.27 14.59 -1.33
CA ASN A 496 -12.30 14.78 0.11
C ASN A 496 -10.91 15.11 0.69
N SER A 497 -10.77 16.34 1.19
CA SER A 497 -9.60 16.83 1.92
C SER A 497 -9.49 16.32 3.36
N LYS A 498 -10.56 15.72 3.92
CA LYS A 498 -10.66 15.29 5.32
C LYS A 498 -10.09 13.92 5.64
N LEU A 499 -9.72 13.10 4.65
CA LEU A 499 -8.86 11.95 4.92
C LEU A 499 -7.47 12.55 5.19
N PRO A 500 -6.97 12.57 6.43
CA PRO A 500 -5.77 13.31 6.76
C PRO A 500 -4.62 12.78 5.92
N PHE A 501 -4.20 13.60 4.96
CA PHE A 501 -2.93 13.49 4.26
C PHE A 501 -1.85 13.78 5.31
N ASN A 502 -1.54 12.80 6.15
CA ASN A 502 -0.39 12.91 7.03
C ASN A 502 0.85 12.92 6.12
N SER A 503 1.40 14.11 5.92
CA SER A 503 2.65 14.40 5.20
C SER A 503 3.85 13.58 5.67
N THR A 504 3.74 12.91 6.82
CA THR A 504 4.72 11.95 7.35
C THR A 504 4.63 10.55 6.73
N ASN A 505 3.67 10.30 5.85
CA ASN A 505 3.43 8.99 5.26
C ASN A 505 3.41 9.08 3.73
N MET A 506 4.54 9.47 3.12
CA MET A 506 4.76 9.53 1.66
C MET A 506 4.34 8.25 0.92
N PHE A 507 4.28 7.09 1.59
CA PHE A 507 3.83 5.83 1.01
C PHE A 507 2.32 5.74 0.75
N VAL A 508 1.52 6.59 1.39
CA VAL A 508 0.06 6.50 1.41
C VAL A 508 -0.59 7.33 0.28
N GLU A 509 0.19 8.12 -0.45
CA GLU A 509 -0.19 8.71 -1.74
C GLU A 509 0.02 7.77 -2.94
N SER A 510 0.70 6.63 -2.72
CA SER A 510 0.98 5.71 -3.82
C SER A 510 -0.33 5.27 -4.49
N LYS A 511 -0.40 5.51 -5.81
CA LYS A 511 -1.51 5.10 -6.68
C LYS A 511 -2.81 5.92 -6.56
N ARG A 512 -2.80 7.16 -6.05
CA ARG A 512 -3.96 8.08 -6.19
C ARG A 512 -4.35 8.26 -7.67
N ASP A 513 -3.37 8.43 -8.55
CA ASP A 513 -3.59 8.52 -10.01
C ASP A 513 -4.21 7.25 -10.60
N ALA A 514 -3.86 6.08 -10.08
CA ALA A 514 -4.48 4.83 -10.50
C ALA A 514 -5.96 4.76 -10.08
N LYS A 515 -6.31 5.31 -8.90
CA LYS A 515 -7.70 5.41 -8.44
C LYS A 515 -8.48 6.46 -9.26
N PHE A 516 -7.83 7.56 -9.63
CA PHE A 516 -8.38 8.53 -10.57
C PHE A 516 -8.64 7.90 -11.95
N ARG A 517 -7.69 7.12 -12.47
CA ARG A 517 -7.86 6.36 -13.72
C ARG A 517 -9.03 5.39 -13.65
N LEU A 518 -9.24 4.71 -12.52
CA LEU A 518 -10.43 3.87 -12.35
C LEU A 518 -11.72 4.68 -12.45
N SER A 519 -11.76 5.91 -11.92
CA SER A 519 -12.94 6.78 -12.04
C SER A 519 -13.28 7.04 -13.50
N ILE A 520 -12.28 7.37 -14.32
CA ILE A 520 -12.43 7.57 -15.77
C ILE A 520 -12.94 6.29 -16.45
N LEU A 521 -12.40 5.12 -16.10
CA LEU A 521 -12.81 3.85 -16.72
C LEU A 521 -14.26 3.46 -16.40
N LEU A 522 -14.78 3.89 -15.24
CA LEU A 522 -16.16 3.61 -14.82
C LEU A 522 -17.18 4.57 -15.45
N ASN A 523 -16.74 5.70 -16.02
CA ASN A 523 -17.61 6.67 -16.70
C ASN A 523 -17.11 7.01 -18.11
N PRO A 524 -17.24 6.07 -19.08
CA PRO A 524 -16.75 6.27 -20.43
C PRO A 524 -17.65 7.15 -21.31
N GLU A 525 -18.81 7.64 -20.84
CA GLU A 525 -19.69 8.54 -21.62
C GLU A 525 -19.21 10.00 -21.63
N ASP A 526 -18.14 10.30 -20.89
CA ASP A 526 -17.42 11.58 -20.96
C ASP A 526 -15.91 11.40 -21.28
N PRO A 527 -15.51 10.69 -22.37
CA PRO A 527 -14.13 10.26 -22.53
C PRO A 527 -13.31 11.21 -23.42
N LEU A 528 -13.97 12.13 -24.13
CA LEU A 528 -13.31 13.07 -25.03
C LEU A 528 -13.47 14.51 -24.54
N THR A 529 -14.64 14.88 -24.02
CA THR A 529 -14.88 16.22 -23.50
C THR A 529 -14.25 16.36 -22.12
N GLU A 530 -14.47 15.47 -21.14
CA GLU A 530 -13.74 15.50 -19.87
C GLU A 530 -12.27 15.12 -19.97
N LEU A 531 -11.81 14.33 -20.97
CA LEU A 531 -10.37 14.10 -21.14
C LEU A 531 -9.68 15.33 -21.74
N LEU A 532 -10.33 16.02 -22.69
CA LEU A 532 -9.84 17.31 -23.22
C LEU A 532 -10.03 18.46 -22.23
N GLU A 533 -11.08 18.44 -21.41
CA GLU A 533 -11.38 19.42 -20.36
C GLU A 533 -10.62 19.15 -19.07
N ALA A 534 -10.25 17.89 -18.75
CA ALA A 534 -9.31 17.55 -17.67
C ALA A 534 -7.87 17.75 -18.13
N GLU A 535 -7.54 17.53 -19.41
CA GLU A 535 -6.26 17.98 -19.98
C GLU A 535 -6.18 19.52 -19.97
N ALA A 536 -7.25 20.23 -20.35
CA ALA A 536 -7.32 21.69 -20.30
C ALA A 536 -7.42 22.26 -18.87
N SER A 537 -8.10 21.56 -17.95
CA SER A 537 -8.22 21.92 -16.52
C SER A 537 -6.93 21.62 -15.77
N MET A 538 -6.26 20.51 -16.09
CA MET A 538 -4.90 20.27 -15.64
C MET A 538 -3.96 21.31 -16.25
N GLU A 539 -4.08 21.74 -17.50
CA GLU A 539 -3.28 22.84 -18.03
C GLU A 539 -3.58 24.19 -17.35
N SER A 540 -4.85 24.48 -17.01
CA SER A 540 -5.25 25.75 -16.38
C SER A 540 -4.96 25.85 -14.89
N ASN A 541 -4.97 24.71 -14.16
CA ASN A 541 -4.69 24.63 -12.71
C ASN A 541 -3.38 23.88 -12.39
N SER A 542 -2.56 23.55 -13.39
CA SER A 542 -1.30 22.83 -13.16
C SER A 542 -0.27 23.70 -12.47
N THR A 543 0.56 23.04 -11.66
CA THR A 543 1.83 23.60 -11.25
C THR A 543 2.66 23.95 -12.50
N LYS A 544 3.49 24.99 -12.40
CA LYS A 544 4.42 25.43 -13.46
C LYS A 544 5.21 24.27 -14.08
N ASP A 545 5.55 23.27 -13.26
CA ASP A 545 6.27 22.07 -13.68
C ASP A 545 5.47 21.14 -14.59
N MET A 546 4.16 21.02 -14.36
CA MET A 546 3.29 20.21 -15.21
C MET A 546 3.04 20.90 -16.56
N GLN A 547 2.88 22.22 -16.59
CA GLN A 547 2.80 22.99 -17.85
C GLN A 547 4.06 22.78 -18.70
N ARG A 548 5.24 22.85 -18.07
CA ARG A 548 6.53 22.58 -18.72
C ARG A 548 6.64 21.14 -19.21
N TYR A 549 6.17 20.17 -18.44
CA TYR A 549 6.10 18.77 -18.89
C TYR A 549 5.24 18.60 -20.15
N PHE A 550 4.07 19.25 -20.21
CA PHE A 550 3.20 19.22 -21.40
C PHE A 550 3.85 19.88 -22.62
N LYS A 551 4.54 21.02 -22.46
CA LYS A 551 5.34 21.67 -23.53
C LYS A 551 6.39 20.74 -24.16
N LEU A 552 6.85 19.73 -23.42
CA LEU A 552 7.82 18.72 -23.86
C LEU A 552 7.18 17.49 -24.52
N GLY A 553 5.90 17.56 -24.88
CA GLY A 553 5.13 16.45 -25.44
C GLY A 553 4.72 15.41 -24.41
N GLY A 554 4.68 15.80 -23.13
CA GLY A 554 4.08 15.04 -22.05
C GLY A 554 2.56 14.99 -22.17
N THR A 555 1.95 13.96 -21.60
CA THR A 555 0.49 13.82 -21.50
C THR A 555 0.18 13.17 -20.16
N PRO A 556 -0.98 13.42 -19.52
CA PRO A 556 -1.33 12.77 -18.26
C PRO A 556 -1.19 11.24 -18.31
N ALA A 557 -1.56 10.61 -19.44
CA ALA A 557 -1.42 9.17 -19.67
C ALA A 557 0.04 8.65 -19.67
N LYS A 558 1.01 9.51 -19.96
CA LYS A 558 2.45 9.16 -20.01
C LYS A 558 3.20 9.56 -18.76
N PHE A 559 2.64 10.45 -17.94
CA PHE A 559 3.31 11.07 -16.79
C PHE A 559 3.98 10.05 -15.89
N MET A 560 3.21 9.08 -15.39
CA MET A 560 3.76 8.05 -14.49
C MET A 560 4.81 7.18 -15.15
N GLY A 561 4.62 6.80 -16.42
CA GLY A 561 5.61 6.04 -17.17
C GLY A 561 6.93 6.80 -17.35
N ASP A 562 6.85 8.10 -17.62
CA ASP A 562 8.03 8.95 -17.76
C ASP A 562 8.73 9.18 -16.41
N VAL A 563 7.99 9.38 -15.32
CA VAL A 563 8.53 9.50 -13.95
C VAL A 563 9.20 8.20 -13.51
N THR A 564 8.57 7.05 -13.74
CA THR A 564 9.19 5.73 -13.46
C THR A 564 10.47 5.55 -14.24
N THR A 565 10.46 5.88 -15.54
CA THR A 565 11.66 5.80 -16.38
C THR A 565 12.77 6.73 -15.86
N ALA A 566 12.43 7.95 -15.44
CA ALA A 566 13.37 8.90 -14.86
C ALA A 566 14.04 8.39 -13.58
N ASN A 567 13.27 7.74 -12.69
CA ASN A 567 13.79 7.09 -11.49
C ASN A 567 14.71 5.91 -11.82
N MET A 568 14.34 5.06 -12.79
CA MET A 568 15.22 3.95 -13.22
C MET A 568 16.57 4.45 -13.75
N ILE A 569 16.58 5.57 -14.49
CA ILE A 569 17.83 6.19 -14.96
C ILE A 569 18.66 6.72 -13.79
N GLN A 570 17.99 7.31 -12.78
CA GLN A 570 18.65 7.79 -11.57
C GLN A 570 19.29 6.63 -10.78
N ASP A 571 18.57 5.53 -10.59
CA ASP A 571 19.07 4.33 -9.92
C ASP A 571 20.25 3.71 -10.68
N GLU A 572 20.14 3.62 -12.00
CA GLU A 572 21.22 3.14 -12.86
C GLU A 572 22.48 4.00 -12.71
N ARG A 573 22.32 5.32 -12.67
CA ARG A 573 23.43 6.26 -12.50
C ARG A 573 24.08 6.14 -11.12
N SER A 574 23.28 5.99 -10.06
CA SER A 574 23.78 5.75 -8.69
C SER A 574 24.59 4.44 -8.63
N ALA A 575 24.01 3.34 -9.12
CA ALA A 575 24.71 2.05 -9.17
C ALA A 575 25.99 2.10 -10.03
N SER A 576 25.95 2.86 -11.13
CA SER A 576 27.11 3.11 -11.98
C SER A 576 28.21 3.87 -11.24
N PHE A 577 27.84 4.91 -10.49
CA PHE A 577 28.78 5.69 -9.68
C PHE A 577 29.45 4.84 -8.60
N ASP A 578 28.70 3.97 -7.93
CA ASP A 578 29.22 3.09 -6.86
C ASP A 578 30.21 2.06 -7.38
N ARG A 579 29.95 1.50 -8.57
CA ARG A 579 30.83 0.51 -9.20
C ARG A 579 32.08 1.11 -9.85
N THR A 580 32.17 2.44 -9.98
CA THR A 580 33.26 3.05 -10.72
C THR A 580 34.46 3.33 -9.80
N PRO A 581 35.70 2.92 -10.17
CA PRO A 581 36.89 3.10 -9.35
C PRO A 581 37.07 4.55 -8.88
N LYS A 582 37.30 4.71 -7.57
CA LYS A 582 37.46 6.00 -6.90
C LYS A 582 38.94 6.43 -6.92
N GLY A 583 39.19 7.74 -6.88
CA GLY A 583 40.55 8.32 -6.84
C GLY A 583 40.96 9.09 -8.11
N PRO A 584 41.96 9.98 -8.02
CA PRO A 584 42.39 10.84 -9.12
C PRO A 584 42.86 10.07 -10.36
N GLN A 585 43.54 8.93 -10.16
CA GLN A 585 44.08 8.08 -11.22
C GLN A 585 42.99 7.48 -12.14
N HIS A 586 41.74 7.41 -11.68
CA HIS A 586 40.60 6.90 -12.45
C HIS A 586 39.70 8.02 -13.01
N LEU A 587 40.10 9.29 -12.91
CA LEU A 587 39.32 10.44 -13.38
C LEU A 587 39.03 10.36 -14.89
N GLY A 588 40.01 9.97 -15.71
CA GLY A 588 39.83 9.82 -17.16
C GLY A 588 38.75 8.80 -17.52
N THR A 589 38.80 7.62 -16.88
CA THR A 589 37.82 6.53 -17.07
C THR A 589 36.42 6.94 -16.60
N ARG A 590 36.31 7.59 -15.44
CA ARG A 590 35.04 8.14 -14.91
C ARG A 590 34.43 9.14 -15.89
N ASN A 591 35.24 10.08 -16.39
CA ASN A 591 34.77 11.07 -17.35
C ASN A 591 34.34 10.43 -18.68
N ALA A 592 35.05 9.41 -19.16
CA ALA A 592 34.66 8.66 -20.36
C ALA A 592 33.31 7.94 -20.18
N LYS A 593 33.09 7.31 -19.03
CA LYS A 593 31.83 6.63 -18.71
C LYS A 593 30.67 7.62 -18.60
N ASN A 594 30.86 8.73 -17.88
CA ASN A 594 29.86 9.79 -17.74
C ASN A 594 29.45 10.32 -19.13
N ARG A 595 30.39 10.53 -20.05
CA ARG A 595 30.06 10.96 -21.43
C ARG A 595 29.21 9.95 -22.17
N LEU A 596 29.50 8.66 -22.04
CA LEU A 596 28.71 7.61 -22.68
C LEU A 596 27.27 7.58 -22.14
N GLU A 597 27.11 7.68 -20.83
CA GLU A 597 25.80 7.76 -20.16
C GLU A 597 25.04 9.00 -20.62
N MET A 598 25.70 10.16 -20.64
CA MET A 598 25.09 11.40 -21.13
C MET A 598 24.67 11.32 -22.60
N MET A 599 25.46 10.68 -23.46
CA MET A 599 25.10 10.44 -24.86
C MET A 599 23.93 9.48 -25.03
N ARG A 600 23.78 8.51 -24.12
CA ARG A 600 22.62 7.62 -24.10
C ARG A 600 21.38 8.37 -23.61
N PHE A 601 21.50 9.13 -22.52
CA PHE A 601 20.38 9.86 -21.92
C PHE A 601 19.88 10.98 -22.83
N SER A 602 20.76 11.65 -23.57
CA SER A 602 20.36 12.68 -24.53
C SER A 602 19.47 12.16 -25.67
N ARG A 603 19.40 10.84 -25.87
CA ARG A 603 18.51 10.19 -26.86
C ARG A 603 17.16 9.78 -26.29
N LEU A 604 16.94 9.93 -24.98
CA LEU A 604 15.67 9.64 -24.35
C LEU A 604 14.66 10.78 -24.56
N PRO A 605 13.36 10.53 -24.41
CA PRO A 605 12.34 11.57 -24.56
C PRO A 605 12.60 12.76 -23.62
N PRO A 606 12.47 14.02 -24.08
CA PRO A 606 12.76 15.21 -23.27
C PRO A 606 11.98 15.26 -21.97
N ARG A 607 10.72 14.83 -22.00
CA ARG A 607 9.84 14.73 -20.83
C ARG A 607 10.33 13.74 -19.74
N VAL A 608 11.07 12.70 -20.12
CA VAL A 608 11.74 11.78 -19.16
C VAL A 608 12.97 12.46 -18.57
N ILE A 609 13.77 13.10 -19.43
CA ILE A 609 14.98 13.80 -19.03
C ILE A 609 14.68 14.97 -18.09
N TYR A 610 13.56 15.66 -18.30
CA TYR A 610 13.06 16.74 -17.44
C TYR A 610 12.97 16.30 -15.97
N PHE A 611 12.34 15.16 -15.69
CA PHE A 611 12.29 14.62 -14.32
C PHE A 611 13.62 14.07 -13.85
N HIS A 612 14.37 13.39 -14.72
CA HIS A 612 15.67 12.83 -14.35
C HIS A 612 16.63 13.92 -13.87
N VAL A 613 16.74 15.05 -14.58
CA VAL A 613 17.67 16.12 -14.17
C VAL A 613 17.24 16.84 -12.91
N LYS A 614 15.92 16.97 -12.64
CA LYS A 614 15.40 17.47 -11.36
C LYS A 614 15.77 16.54 -10.21
N LEU A 615 15.51 15.24 -10.35
CA LEU A 615 15.88 14.22 -9.36
C LEU A 615 17.39 14.21 -9.11
N TRP A 616 18.18 14.24 -10.20
CA TRP A 616 19.63 14.29 -10.12
C TRP A 616 20.12 15.54 -9.38
N ARG A 617 19.60 16.73 -9.72
CA ARG A 617 19.96 17.99 -9.06
C ARG A 617 19.60 17.96 -7.58
N SER A 618 18.40 17.52 -7.24
CA SER A 618 17.95 17.37 -5.86
C SER A 618 18.93 16.50 -5.06
N ASN A 619 19.26 15.32 -5.58
CA ASN A 619 20.22 14.42 -4.94
C ASN A 619 21.63 15.04 -4.87
N ALA A 620 22.06 15.73 -5.91
CA ALA A 620 23.36 16.38 -5.95
C ALA A 620 23.45 17.54 -4.94
N GLU A 621 22.37 18.30 -4.72
CA GLU A 621 22.30 19.36 -3.72
C GLU A 621 22.29 18.81 -2.29
N ILE A 622 21.56 17.72 -2.04
CA ILE A 622 21.60 17.00 -0.75
C ILE A 622 23.03 16.55 -0.47
N ASN A 623 23.68 15.90 -1.45
CA ASN A 623 25.03 15.37 -1.28
C ASN A 623 26.10 16.46 -1.15
N ALA A 624 25.95 17.60 -1.82
CA ALA A 624 26.93 18.67 -1.80
C ALA A 624 26.77 19.64 -0.62
N PHE A 625 25.53 19.84 -0.14
CA PHE A 625 25.21 20.91 0.80
C PHE A 625 24.45 20.44 2.06
N GLY A 626 24.07 19.17 2.16
CA GLY A 626 23.26 18.64 3.27
C GLY A 626 21.86 19.25 3.37
N ARG A 627 21.41 19.96 2.34
CA ARG A 627 20.09 20.63 2.32
C ARG A 627 19.09 19.75 1.61
N THR A 628 17.96 19.50 2.25
CA THR A 628 16.77 19.02 1.55
C THR A 628 16.24 20.18 0.70
N PRO A 629 16.17 20.03 -0.64
CA PRO A 629 15.60 21.09 -1.47
C PRO A 629 14.16 21.33 -1.05
N ASP A 630 13.76 22.61 -1.04
CA ASP A 630 12.36 22.97 -0.86
C ASP A 630 11.56 22.31 -1.98
N VAL A 631 10.67 21.39 -1.60
CA VAL A 631 9.87 20.56 -2.51
C VAL A 631 9.05 21.43 -3.46
N GLY A 632 8.75 22.68 -3.08
CA GLY A 632 8.06 23.67 -3.92
C GLY A 632 8.94 24.46 -4.88
N ASN A 633 10.28 24.39 -4.78
CA ASN A 633 11.21 25.24 -5.53
C ASN A 633 12.32 24.44 -6.23
N MET A 634 11.93 23.42 -7.00
CA MET A 634 12.84 22.71 -7.92
C MET A 634 12.97 23.43 -9.27
N ASP A 635 12.92 24.76 -9.29
CA ASP A 635 13.12 25.53 -10.52
C ASP A 635 14.60 25.45 -10.95
N GLY A 636 14.81 25.45 -12.26
CA GLY A 636 16.12 25.75 -12.84
C GLY A 636 16.20 25.45 -14.32
N PRO A 637 17.40 25.18 -14.86
CA PRO A 637 17.67 25.24 -16.29
C PRO A 637 16.74 24.43 -17.19
N GLU A 638 16.36 23.24 -16.75
CA GLU A 638 15.44 22.37 -17.48
C GLU A 638 14.05 22.99 -17.65
N GLY A 639 13.63 23.83 -16.69
CA GLY A 639 12.40 24.60 -16.78
C GLY A 639 12.46 25.69 -17.85
N LEU A 640 13.59 26.40 -17.95
CA LEU A 640 13.82 27.40 -19.02
C LEU A 640 13.79 26.75 -20.40
N ILE A 641 14.40 25.57 -20.54
CA ILE A 641 14.41 24.83 -21.81
C ILE A 641 13.01 24.36 -22.17
N ALA A 642 12.22 23.90 -21.19
CA ALA A 642 10.83 23.54 -21.40
C ALA A 642 9.98 24.76 -21.80
N ASP A 643 10.24 25.93 -21.21
CA ASP A 643 9.58 27.18 -21.56
C ASP A 643 9.95 27.67 -22.98
N LEU A 644 11.12 27.27 -23.49
CA LEU A 644 11.61 27.55 -24.85
C LEU A 644 11.42 26.38 -25.83
N ALA A 645 10.65 25.35 -25.47
CA ALA A 645 10.50 24.14 -26.27
C ALA A 645 9.91 24.40 -27.67
N HIS A 646 9.13 25.48 -27.84
CA HIS A 646 8.55 25.92 -29.11
C HIS A 646 9.54 26.60 -30.08
N ILE A 647 10.70 27.05 -29.58
CA ILE A 647 11.77 27.62 -30.41
C ILE A 647 12.95 26.68 -30.59
N ILE A 648 13.28 25.86 -29.60
CA ILE A 648 14.41 24.91 -29.66
C ILE A 648 13.95 23.65 -30.42
N PRO A 649 14.68 23.15 -31.43
CA PRO A 649 14.32 21.91 -32.10
C PRO A 649 14.30 20.73 -31.11
N ALA A 650 13.26 19.90 -31.23
CA ALA A 650 13.00 18.80 -30.31
C ALA A 650 14.20 17.83 -30.13
N ALA A 651 15.01 17.65 -31.18
CA ALA A 651 16.21 16.82 -31.15
C ALA A 651 17.27 17.28 -30.13
N TYR A 652 17.21 18.54 -29.66
CA TYR A 652 18.20 19.11 -28.74
C TYR A 652 17.71 19.25 -27.30
N HIS A 653 16.40 19.13 -27.02
CA HIS A 653 15.85 19.38 -25.69
C HIS A 653 16.53 18.56 -24.60
N SER A 654 16.58 17.22 -24.75
CA SER A 654 17.18 16.31 -23.77
C SER A 654 18.65 16.62 -23.52
N ARG A 655 19.42 16.89 -24.58
CA ARG A 655 20.85 17.21 -24.46
C ARG A 655 21.05 18.54 -23.73
N LEU A 656 20.29 19.56 -24.11
CA LEU A 656 20.38 20.88 -23.50
C LEU A 656 19.99 20.83 -22.02
N MET A 657 18.98 20.05 -21.64
CA MET A 657 18.61 19.89 -20.23
C MET A 657 19.75 19.29 -19.41
N LEU A 658 20.35 18.20 -19.89
CA LEU A 658 21.49 17.58 -19.21
C LEU A 658 22.67 18.56 -19.08
N GLU A 659 23.03 19.24 -20.17
CA GLU A 659 24.13 20.19 -20.20
C GLU A 659 23.90 21.38 -19.26
N ALA A 660 22.74 22.03 -19.38
CA ALA A 660 22.41 23.25 -18.67
C ALA A 660 22.26 23.00 -17.16
N SER A 661 21.54 21.94 -16.77
CA SER A 661 21.36 21.57 -15.37
C SER A 661 22.67 21.17 -14.70
N MET A 662 23.55 20.44 -15.41
CA MET A 662 24.88 20.08 -14.89
C MET A 662 25.81 21.29 -14.76
N LYS A 663 25.90 22.13 -15.80
CA LYS A 663 26.72 23.36 -15.76
C LYS A 663 26.30 24.27 -14.62
N ALA A 664 25.00 24.52 -14.46
CA ALA A 664 24.48 25.35 -13.38
C ALA A 664 24.84 24.79 -12.00
N PHE A 665 24.66 23.47 -11.78
CA PHE A 665 25.02 22.82 -10.52
C PHE A 665 26.51 22.93 -10.22
N PHE A 666 27.39 22.56 -11.15
CA PHE A 666 28.83 22.60 -10.91
C PHE A 666 29.36 24.01 -10.69
N ARG A 667 28.80 25.03 -11.37
CA ARG A 667 29.14 26.42 -11.07
C ARG A 667 28.76 26.82 -9.65
N LYS A 668 27.56 26.43 -9.20
CA LYS A 668 27.11 26.70 -7.82
C LYS A 668 28.06 26.08 -6.80
N VAL A 669 28.47 24.81 -6.99
CA VAL A 669 29.47 24.15 -6.14
C VAL A 669 30.81 24.87 -6.15
N ASN A 670 31.29 25.29 -7.32
CA ASN A 670 32.60 25.94 -7.46
C ASN A 670 32.63 27.37 -6.89
N LEU A 671 31.54 28.13 -7.06
CA LEU A 671 31.41 29.47 -6.46
C LEU A 671 31.54 29.38 -4.94
N LEU A 672 30.93 28.37 -4.32
CA LEU A 672 31.02 28.13 -2.88
C LEU A 672 32.43 27.71 -2.45
N ARG A 673 33.15 26.92 -3.25
CA ARG A 673 34.49 26.41 -2.90
C ARG A 673 35.63 27.39 -3.11
N HIS A 674 35.55 28.25 -4.11
CA HIS A 674 36.70 29.03 -4.57
C HIS A 674 36.48 30.55 -4.53
N GLY A 675 35.23 31.01 -4.36
CA GLY A 675 34.90 32.42 -4.11
C GLY A 675 35.29 33.44 -5.20
N THR A 676 35.85 33.01 -6.33
CA THR A 676 36.39 33.90 -7.37
C THR A 676 35.84 33.56 -8.77
N PRO A 677 35.43 34.57 -9.56
CA PRO A 677 35.04 34.38 -10.96
C PRO A 677 36.10 33.67 -11.81
N GLU A 678 37.39 33.89 -11.52
CA GLU A 678 38.53 33.29 -12.23
C GLU A 678 38.58 31.77 -12.03
N ALA A 679 38.30 31.28 -10.82
CA ALA A 679 38.21 29.85 -10.54
C ALA A 679 36.98 29.20 -11.22
N ILE A 680 35.91 29.96 -11.43
CA ILE A 680 34.75 29.49 -12.20
C ILE A 680 35.14 29.34 -13.68
N MET A 681 35.94 30.24 -14.24
CA MET A 681 36.43 30.15 -15.62
C MET A 681 37.37 28.96 -15.85
N GLY A 682 38.25 28.64 -14.91
CA GLY A 682 39.06 27.41 -14.97
C GLY A 682 38.21 26.13 -15.02
N ASN A 683 37.05 26.14 -14.34
CA ASN A 683 36.11 25.04 -14.34
C ASN A 683 35.15 25.04 -15.56
N GLU A 684 34.93 26.20 -16.20
CA GLU A 684 34.24 26.27 -17.49
C GLU A 684 35.01 25.51 -18.59
N ILE A 685 36.34 25.45 -18.51
CA ILE A 685 37.14 24.58 -19.39
C ILE A 685 36.73 23.12 -19.20
N LEU A 686 36.46 22.67 -17.97
CA LEU A 686 35.96 21.31 -17.71
C LEU A 686 34.56 21.12 -18.29
N GLY A 687 33.65 22.09 -18.12
CA GLY A 687 32.32 22.06 -18.71
C GLY A 687 32.36 22.00 -20.25
N PHE A 688 33.20 22.84 -20.87
CA PHE A 688 33.48 22.83 -22.31
C PHE A 688 34.10 21.50 -22.74
N SER A 689 35.05 20.99 -21.96
CA SER A 689 35.64 19.68 -22.20
C SER A 689 34.60 18.58 -22.10
N GLN A 690 33.46 18.76 -21.45
CA GLN A 690 32.41 17.75 -21.40
C GLN A 690 31.44 17.93 -22.57
N TRP A 691 30.88 19.13 -22.77
CA TRP A 691 29.71 19.35 -23.63
C TRP A 691 29.99 20.09 -24.95
N GLY A 692 31.20 20.60 -25.11
CA GLY A 692 31.55 21.58 -26.13
C GLY A 692 31.16 23.00 -25.73
N GLY A 693 31.47 23.95 -26.62
CA GLY A 693 31.19 25.37 -26.42
C GLY A 693 30.14 25.92 -27.36
N ILE A 694 30.08 27.25 -27.42
CA ILE A 694 29.12 27.98 -28.26
C ILE A 694 29.21 27.54 -29.72
N CYS A 695 30.43 27.31 -30.22
CA CYS A 695 30.68 26.87 -31.59
C CYS A 695 30.09 25.50 -31.91
N SER A 696 29.63 24.72 -30.92
CA SER A 696 28.98 23.42 -31.13
C SER A 696 27.48 23.44 -30.84
N SER A 697 26.94 24.62 -30.58
CA SER A 697 25.54 24.78 -30.18
C SER A 697 24.59 24.66 -31.35
N CYS A 698 23.42 24.06 -31.10
CA CYS A 698 22.32 24.04 -32.05
C CYS A 698 21.88 25.45 -32.50
N PHE A 699 22.04 26.46 -31.64
CA PHE A 699 21.69 27.85 -31.97
C PHE A 699 22.51 28.45 -33.13
N LEU A 700 23.70 27.88 -33.39
CA LEU A 700 24.57 28.29 -34.49
C LEU A 700 24.47 27.38 -35.70
N GLU A 701 23.65 26.32 -35.65
CA GLU A 701 23.47 25.42 -36.79
C GLU A 701 23.11 26.23 -38.04
N ASN A 702 23.77 25.92 -39.16
CA ASN A 702 23.71 26.66 -40.43
C ASN A 702 24.37 28.05 -40.42
N THR A 703 25.26 28.34 -39.48
CA THR A 703 26.14 29.53 -39.51
C THR A 703 27.60 29.12 -39.72
N PRO A 704 28.45 30.02 -40.25
CA PRO A 704 29.90 29.78 -40.35
C PRO A 704 30.60 29.55 -39.00
N LEU A 705 29.93 29.87 -37.89
CA LEU A 705 30.45 29.74 -36.53
C LEU A 705 30.18 28.36 -35.92
N TYR A 706 29.37 27.52 -36.58
CA TYR A 706 29.09 26.16 -36.13
C TYR A 706 30.21 25.19 -36.50
N THR A 707 30.48 24.28 -35.58
CA THR A 707 31.51 23.25 -35.67
C THR A 707 30.97 21.94 -35.09
N LYS A 708 31.37 20.80 -35.65
CA LYS A 708 31.10 19.47 -35.08
C LYS A 708 31.94 19.14 -33.85
N LEU A 709 32.58 20.16 -33.26
CA LEU A 709 33.49 19.99 -32.14
C LEU A 709 32.80 19.36 -30.93
N GLY A 710 31.56 19.74 -30.63
CA GLY A 710 30.81 19.15 -29.53
C GLY A 710 30.60 17.65 -29.71
N GLU A 711 30.42 17.16 -30.95
CA GLU A 711 30.34 15.72 -31.25
C GLU A 711 31.68 15.02 -31.03
N GLN A 712 32.77 15.65 -31.46
CA GLN A 712 34.14 15.14 -31.26
C GLN A 712 34.51 15.09 -29.77
N ILE A 713 34.11 16.11 -29.02
CA ILE A 713 34.25 16.16 -27.57
C ILE A 713 33.37 15.07 -26.94
N MET A 714 32.09 14.93 -27.28
CA MET A 714 31.25 13.90 -26.67
C MET A 714 31.62 12.45 -27.08
N SER A 715 32.50 12.26 -28.07
CA SER A 715 32.99 10.94 -28.47
C SER A 715 33.63 10.17 -27.31
N SER A 716 33.31 8.88 -27.23
CA SER A 716 33.93 7.94 -26.27
C SER A 716 35.41 7.67 -26.56
N LYS A 717 35.89 8.00 -27.76
CA LYS A 717 37.27 7.79 -28.23
C LYS A 717 37.96 9.12 -28.55
N ARG A 718 38.15 9.98 -27.55
CA ARG A 718 38.94 11.22 -27.75
C ARG A 718 40.39 10.88 -28.01
N SER A 719 40.96 11.50 -29.04
CA SER A 719 42.42 11.48 -29.22
C SER A 719 43.07 12.35 -28.16
N LYS A 720 44.24 11.97 -27.65
CA LYS A 720 45.07 12.80 -26.77
C LYS A 720 45.32 14.20 -27.34
N LYS A 721 45.54 14.29 -28.66
CA LYS A 721 45.67 15.55 -29.39
C LYS A 721 44.47 16.49 -29.19
N LEU A 722 43.25 15.93 -29.17
CA LEU A 722 42.04 16.72 -28.92
C LEU A 722 42.05 17.24 -27.48
N GLU A 723 42.38 16.40 -26.50
CA GLU A 723 42.46 16.80 -25.09
C GLU A 723 43.49 17.92 -24.86
N ASP A 724 44.69 17.78 -25.45
CA ASP A 724 45.75 18.79 -25.35
C ASP A 724 45.34 20.14 -25.98
N SER A 725 44.44 20.12 -26.97
CA SER A 725 43.96 21.34 -27.65
C SER A 725 42.78 22.04 -26.97
N ILE A 726 42.09 21.39 -26.03
CA ILE A 726 40.87 21.93 -25.39
C ILE A 726 41.06 23.34 -24.80
N PRO A 727 42.15 23.66 -24.09
CA PRO A 727 42.33 25.00 -23.52
C PRO A 727 42.37 26.11 -24.59
N GLN A 728 43.10 25.89 -25.69
CA GLN A 728 43.19 26.85 -26.79
C GLN A 728 41.85 27.02 -27.51
N MET A 729 41.11 25.91 -27.66
CA MET A 729 39.79 25.90 -28.28
C MET A 729 38.76 26.63 -27.41
N PHE A 730 38.82 26.43 -26.09
CA PHE A 730 37.99 27.15 -25.13
C PHE A 730 38.26 28.66 -25.18
N GLU A 731 39.53 29.08 -25.20
CA GLU A 731 39.88 30.51 -25.30
C GLU A 731 39.33 31.16 -26.57
N THR A 732 39.36 30.43 -27.69
CA THR A 732 38.77 30.89 -28.96
C THR A 732 37.25 30.98 -28.88
N ASP A 733 36.61 29.92 -28.36
CA ASP A 733 35.15 29.86 -28.15
C ASP A 733 34.67 30.99 -27.22
N TRP A 734 35.45 31.27 -26.16
CA TRP A 734 35.20 32.34 -25.21
C TRP A 734 35.18 33.73 -25.86
N LYS A 735 36.18 34.06 -26.69
CA LYS A 735 36.21 35.32 -27.45
C LYS A 735 34.99 35.44 -28.37
N ASN A 736 34.61 34.34 -29.02
CA ASN A 736 33.43 34.30 -29.89
C ASN A 736 32.13 34.53 -29.11
N ARG A 737 31.97 33.95 -27.90
CA ARG A 737 30.82 34.21 -27.03
C ARG A 737 30.65 35.70 -26.76
N LYS A 738 31.72 36.39 -26.37
CA LYS A 738 31.67 37.85 -26.09
C LYS A 738 31.24 38.65 -27.32
N GLY A 739 31.76 38.30 -28.50
CA GLY A 739 31.39 38.96 -29.76
C GLY A 739 29.92 38.74 -30.11
N ILE A 740 29.44 37.50 -30.08
CA ILE A 740 28.05 37.14 -30.40
C ILE A 740 27.07 37.76 -29.41
N LYS A 741 27.38 37.68 -28.11
CA LYS A 741 26.55 38.26 -27.05
C LYS A 741 26.39 39.77 -27.22
N LYS A 742 27.48 40.49 -27.49
CA LYS A 742 27.43 41.94 -27.73
C LYS A 742 26.57 42.29 -28.95
N ALA A 743 26.59 41.45 -29.97
CA ALA A 743 25.83 41.65 -31.19
C ALA A 743 24.36 41.19 -31.09
N GLY A 744 23.97 40.42 -30.07
CA GLY A 744 22.60 39.93 -29.88
C GLY A 744 22.08 38.99 -30.97
N LEU A 745 22.98 38.44 -31.81
CA LEU A 745 22.64 37.76 -33.06
C LEU A 745 21.81 36.48 -32.88
N ILE A 746 22.02 35.75 -31.79
CA ILE A 746 21.30 34.49 -31.57
C ILE A 746 19.86 34.79 -31.18
N GLU A 747 19.66 35.75 -30.28
CA GLU A 747 18.34 36.05 -29.76
C GLU A 747 17.47 36.73 -30.82
N GLU A 748 18.03 37.60 -31.66
CA GLU A 748 17.32 38.16 -32.81
C GLU A 748 16.91 37.11 -33.84
N LYS A 749 17.71 36.06 -34.02
CA LYS A 749 17.43 34.98 -34.97
C LYS A 749 16.36 34.00 -34.46
N TRP A 750 16.37 33.69 -33.16
CA TRP A 750 15.61 32.57 -32.60
C TRP A 750 14.37 32.99 -31.79
N ALA A 751 14.38 34.17 -31.17
CA ALA A 751 13.24 34.66 -30.40
C ALA A 751 12.14 35.17 -31.34
N LYS A 752 10.88 34.81 -31.05
CA LYS A 752 9.71 35.34 -31.77
C LYS A 752 9.04 36.47 -30.99
N THR A 753 9.27 36.52 -29.69
CA THR A 753 8.70 37.49 -28.76
C THR A 753 9.79 38.10 -27.87
N GLU A 754 9.51 39.23 -27.22
CA GLU A 754 10.44 39.80 -26.23
C GLU A 754 10.62 38.88 -25.00
N GLU A 755 9.61 38.08 -24.66
CA GLU A 755 9.74 37.08 -23.59
C GLU A 755 10.67 35.94 -24.02
N ASP A 756 10.54 35.44 -25.25
CA ASP A 756 11.50 34.45 -25.80
C ASP A 756 12.92 35.02 -25.77
N LYS A 757 13.08 36.30 -26.12
CA LYS A 757 14.38 36.98 -26.13
C LYS A 757 14.98 37.05 -24.73
N LYS A 758 14.16 37.32 -23.71
CA LYS A 758 14.56 37.34 -22.31
C LYS A 758 14.94 35.95 -21.80
N LEU A 759 14.08 34.95 -22.00
CA LEU A 759 14.33 33.56 -21.60
C LEU A 759 15.56 32.98 -22.30
N LEU A 760 15.74 33.30 -23.58
CA LEU A 760 16.90 32.84 -24.34
C LEU A 760 18.18 33.53 -23.89
N LYS A 761 18.15 34.83 -23.53
CA LYS A 761 19.29 35.50 -22.89
C LYS A 761 19.68 34.83 -21.58
N GLU A 762 18.71 34.50 -20.74
CA GLU A 762 18.93 33.79 -19.48
C GLU A 762 19.55 32.41 -19.72
N LEU A 763 18.96 31.62 -20.63
CA LEU A 763 19.48 30.30 -20.98
C LEU A 763 20.91 30.37 -21.55
N LEU A 764 21.18 31.27 -22.49
CA LEU A 764 22.47 31.32 -23.17
C LEU A 764 23.55 31.95 -22.32
N TRP A 765 23.27 33.10 -21.70
CA TRP A 765 24.31 33.94 -21.09
C TRP A 765 24.31 33.90 -19.56
N THR A 766 23.37 33.22 -18.92
CA THR A 766 23.44 32.97 -17.49
C THR A 766 23.68 31.48 -17.23
N VAL A 767 23.01 30.61 -17.98
CA VAL A 767 23.01 29.18 -17.73
C VAL A 767 24.01 28.40 -18.57
N LEU A 768 24.11 28.63 -19.88
CA LEU A 768 25.00 27.83 -20.74
C LEU A 768 26.40 28.43 -20.83
N TRP A 769 26.50 29.73 -21.05
CA TRP A 769 27.73 30.43 -21.42
C TRP A 769 27.86 31.83 -20.75
N PRO A 770 27.84 31.91 -19.41
CA PRO A 770 28.04 33.18 -18.72
C PRO A 770 29.41 33.75 -19.00
N CYS A 771 29.45 35.06 -19.19
CA CYS A 771 30.68 35.82 -19.16
C CYS A 771 31.03 36.16 -17.70
N ALA A 772 32.29 36.54 -17.42
CA ALA A 772 32.72 36.88 -16.05
C ALA A 772 31.85 37.99 -15.44
N GLU A 773 31.35 38.89 -16.28
CA GLU A 773 30.51 40.01 -15.93
C GLU A 773 29.06 39.61 -15.58
N ASP A 774 28.62 38.39 -15.94
CA ASP A 774 27.27 37.87 -15.68
C ASP A 774 27.16 37.09 -14.37
N LEU A 775 28.28 36.75 -13.76
CA LEU A 775 28.31 36.00 -12.52
C LEU A 775 28.10 36.98 -11.35
N PRO A 776 27.08 36.77 -10.50
CA PRO A 776 26.83 37.67 -9.38
C PRO A 776 28.04 37.67 -8.45
N LEU A 777 28.73 38.82 -8.38
CA LEU A 777 29.76 39.12 -7.39
C LEU A 777 29.10 39.28 -6.01
N HIS A 778 28.57 38.21 -5.43
CA HIS A 778 28.20 38.22 -4.02
C HIS A 778 29.46 38.07 -3.17
N ALA A 779 30.25 39.15 -3.12
CA ALA A 779 31.22 39.37 -2.08
C ALA A 779 30.47 39.75 -0.79
N GLY A 780 30.60 38.97 0.28
CA GLY A 780 30.36 39.47 1.64
C GLY A 780 29.44 38.68 2.58
N GLY A 781 28.96 37.49 2.22
CA GLY A 781 28.25 36.63 3.17
C GLY A 781 29.13 35.49 3.65
N GLY A 782 29.74 35.61 4.83
CA GLY A 782 30.41 34.50 5.50
C GLY A 782 29.40 33.39 5.76
N VAL A 783 29.38 32.39 4.89
CA VAL A 783 28.73 31.11 5.15
C VAL A 783 29.85 30.22 5.66
N ASP A 784 29.74 29.81 6.93
CA ASP A 784 30.62 28.79 7.51
C ASP A 784 30.76 27.64 6.50
N GLU A 785 32.00 27.30 6.15
CA GLU A 785 32.31 26.22 5.22
C GLU A 785 31.54 24.96 5.66
N PRO A 786 30.52 24.49 4.90
CA PRO A 786 30.01 23.17 5.16
C PRO A 786 31.11 22.19 4.78
N GLU A 787 31.57 21.38 5.73
CA GLU A 787 32.48 20.26 5.48
C GLU A 787 31.88 19.43 4.35
N CYS A 788 32.46 19.57 3.16
CA CYS A 788 32.02 18.84 2.00
C CYS A 788 32.48 17.39 2.12
N VAL A 789 31.53 16.49 2.39
CA VAL A 789 31.69 15.02 2.56
C VAL A 789 32.32 14.30 1.33
N ILE A 790 32.60 15.02 0.24
CA ILE A 790 33.13 14.47 -1.01
C ILE A 790 34.61 14.84 -1.26
N CYS A 791 35.24 15.69 -0.44
CA CYS A 791 36.67 16.03 -0.61
C CYS A 791 37.55 15.02 0.13
#